data_AF-A0A6M3KJZ7-F1
#
_entry.id   AF-A0A6M3KJZ7-F1
#
_cell.length_a   1.000
_cell.length_b   1.000
_cell.length_c   1.000
_cell.angle_alpha   90.00
_cell.angle_beta   90.00
_cell.angle_gamma   90.00
#
_symmetry.space_group_name_H-M   'P 1'
#
loop_
_entity.id
_entity.type
_entity.pdbx_description
1 polymer ?
#
loop_
_entity_poly.entity_id
_entity_poly.type
_entity_poly.pdbx_seq_one_letter_code
_entity_poly.pdbx_strand_id
1 'polypeptide(L)'
;MKKYLGLLVLLIGLPFLVGWSPPAGWNTALKIEETDGDPSGFMTKLQFPSGGLSVSGRTATYTGGGTITGDVTITKADPLLTLWNTQHENTDGGRQSQIIWKGEKTDGNVRQLGYITVSHDGAGDDYKGKMVFSLNDTDDADNALQPYLTLLSSGNFGVGLISGVVDALLHVEKSSATTNAAVEVARLTALSTGTAAAGFGPQLYFEAETATDGTMHEAGAISAQWTDATAATEDSYLSFHTVASSGLNERVRITSLGTLEYHNTGVTHGLTSLCPTNVFGQSAMLASDYGGHYILGISDDAARTGMHLRAVIGGTDPTDTIPSLILQGGKADGGTSYTALAAAETVLQINNYTTTLATFLGSGNLGLGTVTPAQKLHLYDATGGVWSVIQTDGTNVDPNFQLQSKTDGYIFKVDEDQSQRLLLYGANGVGTITASPILTTWEQDGDVAIGALSPDAVFHIERDAVNTNTPKAMFYISVTSTGTPAAGLGSEIQWELETAAGTPGNQEIVAELEVIATAVTGAAEAGAMIFKTMTGGAAATEKFRVGADNVSVSNAGFVTSYETVQAATEAGVAAVGKMTTFLVSDGDADNDEDTFSLADGVAGQIKYVVFKTDTDGADSVNITPANGSFTDILFDTPGEGATLMFDGTNWHVVSNNGGTIT
;
A
#
# COMPACT_ATOMS: atom_id res chain seq x y z
N MET A 1 55.17 -21.32 112.85
CA MET A 1 55.07 -20.24 113.87
C MET A 1 53.61 -19.77 113.87
N LYS A 2 52.72 -20.38 114.68
CA LYS A 2 52.29 -20.03 116.06
C LYS A 2 51.36 -18.80 116.14
N LYS A 3 50.20 -19.03 116.81
CA LYS A 3 49.24 -18.12 117.52
C LYS A 3 48.00 -17.69 116.74
N TYR A 4 46.73 -17.82 117.17
CA TYR A 4 45.98 -18.48 118.27
C TYR A 4 44.49 -18.47 117.81
N LEU A 5 43.73 -19.58 117.88
CA LEU A 5 42.67 -19.87 118.89
C LEU A 5 41.53 -18.81 118.91
N GLY A 6 40.26 -19.07 118.63
CA GLY A 6 39.41 -20.23 118.93
C GLY A 6 38.34 -19.81 119.93
N LEU A 7 37.07 -19.73 119.53
CA LEU A 7 35.95 -19.78 120.48
C LEU A 7 34.84 -20.68 119.93
N LEU A 8 34.77 -21.82 120.59
CA LEU A 8 33.78 -22.88 120.53
C LEU A 8 32.56 -22.45 121.37
N VAL A 9 31.34 -22.63 120.88
CA VAL A 9 30.18 -22.87 121.76
C VAL A 9 29.45 -24.10 121.24
N LEU A 10 29.59 -25.17 122.01
CA LEU A 10 28.92 -26.45 121.88
C LEU A 10 27.62 -26.40 122.73
N LEU A 11 26.51 -26.81 122.10
CA LEU A 11 25.36 -27.58 122.60
C LEU A 11 25.03 -27.55 124.12
N ILE A 12 23.73 -27.46 124.45
CA ILE A 12 22.96 -28.46 125.22
C ILE A 12 21.49 -28.00 125.32
N GLY A 13 20.56 -28.88 124.98
CA GLY A 13 19.14 -28.73 125.28
C GLY A 13 18.83 -29.09 126.73
N LEU A 14 17.90 -28.34 127.33
CA LEU A 14 17.04 -28.75 128.44
C LEU A 14 15.68 -28.03 128.27
N PRO A 15 14.56 -28.64 128.74
CA PRO A 15 13.23 -28.48 128.15
C PRO A 15 12.38 -27.34 128.74
N PHE A 16 11.42 -26.90 127.92
CA PHE A 16 10.15 -26.22 128.25
C PHE A 16 10.15 -25.17 129.38
N LEU A 17 10.02 -23.89 128.98
CA LEU A 17 9.07 -22.99 129.65
C LEU A 17 8.35 -22.12 128.60
N VAL A 18 7.05 -22.05 128.80
CA VAL A 18 6.01 -21.49 127.95
C VAL A 18 6.12 -19.96 127.87
N GLY A 19 5.84 -19.39 126.70
CA GLY A 19 5.47 -17.98 126.57
C GLY A 19 6.61 -17.04 126.18
N TRP A 20 7.07 -17.11 124.93
CA TRP A 20 7.67 -15.95 124.30
C TRP A 20 7.20 -15.86 122.85
N SER A 21 6.23 -14.98 122.60
CA SER A 21 6.00 -14.46 121.26
C SER A 21 7.19 -13.56 120.92
N PRO A 22 7.90 -13.78 119.80
CA PRO A 22 8.94 -12.87 119.38
C PRO A 22 8.30 -11.49 119.12
N PRO A 23 8.90 -10.38 119.61
CA PRO A 23 8.41 -9.03 119.34
C PRO A 23 8.41 -8.72 117.84
N ALA A 24 7.35 -8.05 117.37
CA ALA A 24 7.27 -7.48 116.03
C ALA A 24 8.46 -6.53 115.79
N GLY A 25 9.41 -6.95 114.95
CA GLY A 25 10.59 -6.13 114.63
C GLY A 25 11.81 -6.86 114.08
N TRP A 26 11.88 -8.20 114.15
CA TRP A 26 13.03 -9.00 113.68
C TRP A 26 13.04 -9.32 112.17
N ASN A 27 12.35 -8.55 111.33
CA ASN A 27 12.35 -8.76 109.87
C ASN A 27 13.55 -8.10 109.14
N THR A 28 14.59 -7.69 109.86
CA THR A 28 15.77 -7.01 109.29
C THR A 28 17.04 -7.86 109.22
N ALA A 29 17.01 -9.10 109.71
CA ALA A 29 18.13 -10.04 109.56
C ALA A 29 18.04 -10.81 108.23
N LEU A 30 19.21 -11.15 107.65
CA LEU A 30 19.34 -12.05 106.50
C LEU A 30 18.51 -13.32 106.77
N LYS A 31 17.43 -13.52 106.01
CA LYS A 31 16.64 -14.75 106.12
C LYS A 31 17.29 -15.82 105.25
N ILE A 32 17.72 -16.89 105.92
CA ILE A 32 18.14 -18.15 105.32
C ILE A 32 16.99 -19.11 105.57
N GLU A 33 16.25 -19.44 104.51
CA GLU A 33 15.13 -20.38 104.56
C GLU A 33 15.58 -21.69 103.90
N GLU A 34 15.43 -22.81 104.62
CA GLU A 34 15.32 -24.14 104.00
C GLU A 34 13.84 -24.39 103.75
N THR A 35 13.51 -24.96 102.59
CA THR A 35 12.13 -25.38 102.33
C THR A 35 11.86 -26.59 103.22
N ASP A 36 10.96 -26.43 104.19
CA ASP A 36 10.63 -27.48 105.16
C ASP A 36 10.15 -28.74 104.43
N GLY A 37 11.00 -29.78 104.40
CA GLY A 37 10.77 -31.04 103.71
C GLY A 37 11.78 -31.47 102.62
N ASP A 38 12.81 -30.68 102.30
CA ASP A 38 13.89 -31.13 101.40
C ASP A 38 14.97 -31.92 102.16
N PRO A 39 15.19 -33.23 101.88
CA PRO A 39 16.19 -34.05 102.56
C PRO A 39 17.64 -33.73 102.19
N SER A 40 17.89 -32.77 101.29
CA SER A 40 19.23 -32.48 100.77
C SER A 40 20.15 -31.68 101.73
N GLY A 41 19.59 -30.99 102.74
CA GLY A 41 20.36 -30.23 103.74
C GLY A 41 21.10 -29.01 103.19
N PHE A 42 20.68 -28.49 102.03
CA PHE A 42 21.24 -27.29 101.41
C PHE A 42 20.27 -26.10 101.51
N MET A 43 20.81 -24.90 101.70
CA MET A 43 20.05 -23.64 101.76
C MET A 43 19.30 -23.38 100.44
N THR A 44 17.97 -23.20 100.49
CA THR A 44 17.15 -23.04 99.28
C THR A 44 16.82 -21.59 98.94
N LYS A 45 16.95 -20.65 99.89
CA LYS A 45 16.67 -19.22 99.63
C LYS A 45 17.47 -18.28 100.55
N LEU A 46 18.08 -17.26 99.94
CA LEU A 46 18.80 -16.17 100.63
C LEU A 46 18.07 -14.84 100.35
N GLN A 47 17.40 -14.25 101.35
CA GLN A 47 16.58 -13.05 101.16
C GLN A 47 17.15 -11.86 101.96
N PHE A 48 17.55 -10.79 101.24
CA PHE A 48 18.01 -9.53 101.83
C PHE A 48 16.84 -8.55 101.98
N PRO A 49 16.56 -8.00 103.17
CA PRO A 49 15.35 -7.20 103.41
C PRO A 49 15.28 -5.83 102.71
N SER A 50 16.37 -5.31 102.13
CA SER A 50 16.39 -4.02 101.40
C SER A 50 17.71 -3.70 100.67
N GLY A 51 18.56 -4.68 100.36
CA GLY A 51 19.87 -4.45 99.74
C GLY A 51 20.15 -5.43 98.62
N GLY A 52 20.71 -4.94 97.50
CA GLY A 52 21.11 -5.77 96.37
C GLY A 52 22.23 -6.74 96.73
N LEU A 53 22.19 -7.93 96.15
CA LEU A 53 23.28 -8.91 96.21
C LEU A 53 24.44 -8.43 95.33
N SER A 54 25.53 -7.95 95.93
CA SER A 54 26.75 -7.56 95.21
C SER A 54 27.78 -8.69 95.23
N VAL A 55 27.87 -9.47 94.15
CA VAL A 55 28.90 -10.51 93.97
C VAL A 55 30.13 -9.88 93.30
N SER A 56 31.15 -9.54 94.09
CA SER A 56 32.40 -8.97 93.56
C SER A 56 33.42 -10.09 93.29
N GLY A 57 33.42 -10.64 92.07
CA GLY A 57 34.39 -11.67 91.66
C GLY A 57 33.88 -12.66 90.61
N ARG A 58 34.40 -12.52 89.39
CA ARG A 58 34.38 -13.35 88.16
C ARG A 58 33.11 -14.09 87.70
N THR A 59 32.17 -14.55 88.54
CA THR A 59 30.90 -15.17 88.07
C THR A 59 29.85 -15.23 89.19
N ALA A 60 28.65 -14.68 88.95
CA ALA A 60 27.44 -14.98 89.72
C ALA A 60 26.61 -15.98 88.91
N THR A 61 26.58 -17.23 89.34
CA THR A 61 25.81 -18.29 88.66
C THR A 61 24.46 -18.44 89.33
N TYR A 62 23.38 -18.16 88.60
CA TYR A 62 22.01 -18.50 89.01
C TYR A 62 21.62 -19.80 88.31
N THR A 63 21.41 -20.88 89.08
CA THR A 63 21.22 -22.25 88.57
C THR A 63 19.77 -22.75 88.63
N GLY A 64 18.80 -21.84 88.58
CA GLY A 64 17.37 -22.17 88.59
C GLY A 64 16.53 -21.14 87.83
N GLY A 65 15.34 -21.53 87.35
CA GLY A 65 14.43 -20.73 86.53
C GLY A 65 13.75 -19.55 87.26
N GLY A 66 14.52 -18.74 87.98
CA GLY A 66 14.04 -17.56 88.69
C GLY A 66 13.90 -16.33 87.80
N THR A 67 12.98 -15.44 88.16
CA THR A 67 12.76 -14.15 87.49
C THR A 67 13.58 -13.04 88.16
N ILE A 68 14.26 -12.21 87.38
CA ILE A 68 14.81 -10.93 87.85
C ILE A 68 13.69 -9.89 87.69
N THR A 69 13.21 -9.31 88.79
CA THR A 69 12.09 -8.36 88.81
C THR A 69 12.52 -6.88 88.78
N GLY A 70 13.83 -6.61 88.77
CA GLY A 70 14.41 -5.27 88.65
C GLY A 70 15.30 -5.13 87.42
N ASP A 71 15.95 -3.97 87.27
CA ASP A 71 16.81 -3.68 86.12
C ASP A 71 18.08 -4.52 86.12
N VAL A 72 18.46 -5.00 84.94
CA VAL A 72 19.75 -5.65 84.70
C VAL A 72 20.71 -4.64 84.08
N THR A 73 21.70 -4.19 84.85
CA THR A 73 22.77 -3.33 84.33
C THR A 73 24.05 -4.14 84.15
N ILE A 74 24.63 -4.14 82.95
CA ILE A 74 25.90 -4.82 82.63
C ILE A 74 26.97 -3.76 82.35
N THR A 75 27.93 -3.61 83.25
CA THR A 75 29.01 -2.61 83.09
C THR A 75 30.40 -3.26 83.15
N LYS A 76 31.21 -2.99 82.14
CA LYS A 76 32.65 -3.29 82.06
C LYS A 76 33.25 -2.36 80.99
N ALA A 77 34.56 -2.34 80.82
CA ALA A 77 35.19 -1.71 79.65
C ALA A 77 34.63 -2.30 78.34
N ASP A 78 34.46 -3.63 78.31
CA ASP A 78 33.81 -4.39 77.23
C ASP A 78 32.68 -5.25 77.83
N PRO A 79 31.46 -4.70 78.01
CA PRO A 79 30.33 -5.47 78.54
C PRO A 79 29.87 -6.50 77.51
N LEU A 80 29.58 -7.73 77.97
CA LEU A 80 29.16 -8.85 77.12
C LEU A 80 27.90 -9.50 77.71
N LEU A 81 26.89 -9.70 76.85
CA LEU A 81 25.75 -10.56 77.14
C LEU A 81 25.83 -11.76 76.19
N THR A 82 25.99 -12.95 76.74
CA THR A 82 25.99 -14.20 75.98
C THR A 82 24.72 -14.97 76.29
N LEU A 83 23.91 -15.22 75.27
CA LEU A 83 22.78 -16.13 75.34
C LEU A 83 23.22 -17.43 74.69
N TRP A 84 23.19 -18.53 75.44
CA TRP A 84 23.58 -19.84 74.95
C TRP A 84 22.51 -20.86 75.30
N ASN A 85 21.85 -21.37 74.27
CA ASN A 85 20.99 -22.54 74.38
C ASN A 85 21.86 -23.79 74.35
N THR A 86 21.87 -24.55 75.46
CA THR A 86 22.69 -25.76 75.63
C THR A 86 22.03 -27.02 75.06
N GLN A 87 20.81 -26.93 74.54
CA GLN A 87 20.13 -28.05 73.91
C GLN A 87 20.75 -28.34 72.54
N HIS A 88 21.00 -29.62 72.28
CA HIS A 88 21.58 -30.08 71.03
C HIS A 88 20.46 -30.53 70.08
N GLU A 89 20.33 -29.85 68.96
CA GLU A 89 19.40 -30.18 67.87
C GLU A 89 19.93 -29.56 66.57
N ASN A 90 19.46 -30.00 65.40
CA ASN A 90 19.86 -29.45 64.08
C ASN A 90 18.65 -28.99 63.26
N THR A 91 17.50 -28.79 63.90
CA THR A 91 16.25 -28.36 63.25
C THR A 91 16.35 -26.90 62.80
N ASP A 92 15.64 -26.52 61.74
CA ASP A 92 15.48 -25.11 61.39
C ASP A 92 14.67 -24.41 62.49
N GLY A 93 15.17 -23.27 62.97
CA GLY A 93 14.60 -22.59 64.14
C GLY A 93 15.06 -23.15 65.50
N GLY A 94 15.83 -24.25 65.53
CA GLY A 94 16.37 -24.85 66.75
C GLY A 94 17.52 -24.05 67.36
N ARG A 95 18.00 -24.48 68.55
CA ARG A 95 19.10 -23.83 69.31
C ARG A 95 18.81 -22.35 69.64
N GLN A 96 17.53 -21.97 69.64
CA GLN A 96 17.09 -20.58 69.70
C GLN A 96 17.40 -19.89 71.04
N SER A 97 17.63 -18.58 70.97
CA SER A 97 17.71 -17.68 72.12
C SER A 97 16.90 -16.41 71.82
N GLN A 98 16.27 -15.83 72.84
CA GLN A 98 15.35 -14.71 72.66
C GLN A 98 15.57 -13.56 73.64
N ILE A 99 15.23 -12.36 73.19
CA ILE A 99 15.00 -11.17 74.03
C ILE A 99 13.54 -10.77 73.81
N ILE A 100 12.78 -10.62 74.90
CA ILE A 100 11.31 -10.46 74.85
C ILE A 100 10.92 -9.16 75.55
N TRP A 101 10.12 -8.34 74.87
CA TRP A 101 9.49 -7.15 75.45
C TRP A 101 8.01 -7.42 75.70
N LYS A 102 7.54 -7.10 76.91
CA LYS A 102 6.13 -7.23 77.31
C LYS A 102 5.55 -5.88 77.70
N GLY A 103 4.24 -5.75 77.56
CA GLY A 103 3.46 -4.59 77.98
C GLY A 103 2.18 -5.03 78.65
N GLU A 104 1.69 -4.20 79.57
CA GLU A 104 0.42 -4.40 80.29
C GLU A 104 -0.62 -3.42 79.76
N LYS A 105 -1.78 -3.94 79.35
CA LYS A 105 -2.94 -3.13 78.99
C LYS A 105 -3.58 -2.54 80.26
N THR A 106 -4.41 -1.52 80.09
CA THR A 106 -5.14 -0.89 81.20
C THR A 106 -6.12 -1.82 81.91
N ASP A 107 -6.45 -2.97 81.33
CA ASP A 107 -7.28 -4.03 81.91
C ASP A 107 -6.46 -5.05 82.75
N GLY A 108 -5.15 -4.85 82.90
CA GLY A 108 -4.23 -5.71 83.63
C GLY A 108 -3.68 -6.89 82.82
N ASN A 109 -4.04 -7.02 81.54
CA ASN A 109 -3.52 -8.10 80.69
C ASN A 109 -2.10 -7.79 80.20
N VAL A 110 -1.15 -8.66 80.54
CA VAL A 110 0.23 -8.58 80.05
C VAL A 110 0.42 -9.45 78.81
N ARG A 111 0.98 -8.89 77.74
CA ARG A 111 1.33 -9.61 76.50
C ARG A 111 2.69 -9.21 75.97
N GLN A 112 3.25 -10.05 75.09
CA GLN A 112 4.42 -9.69 74.27
C GLN A 112 4.07 -8.57 73.29
N LEU A 113 4.86 -7.49 73.31
CA LEU A 113 4.83 -6.43 72.31
C LEU A 113 5.75 -6.74 71.14
N GLY A 114 6.87 -7.43 71.42
CA GLY A 114 7.84 -7.85 70.42
C GLY A 114 8.88 -8.78 71.01
N TYR A 115 9.62 -9.47 70.14
CA TYR A 115 10.81 -10.21 70.52
C TYR A 115 11.82 -10.26 69.38
N ILE A 116 13.08 -10.49 69.74
CA ILE A 116 14.14 -10.90 68.81
C ILE A 116 14.43 -12.37 69.07
N THR A 117 14.49 -13.16 68.01
CA THR A 117 14.95 -14.55 68.05
C THR A 117 16.22 -14.69 67.23
N VAL A 118 17.24 -15.32 67.79
CA VAL A 118 18.39 -15.85 67.03
C VAL A 118 18.35 -17.37 67.12
N SER A 119 18.37 -18.06 65.99
CA SER A 119 18.24 -19.52 65.91
C SER A 119 19.10 -20.11 64.80
N HIS A 120 19.11 -21.44 64.71
CA HIS A 120 19.66 -22.16 63.56
C HIS A 120 18.84 -21.87 62.29
N ASP A 121 19.52 -21.81 61.14
CA ASP A 121 18.95 -21.52 59.82
C ASP A 121 19.14 -22.72 58.88
N GLY A 122 18.13 -23.59 58.84
CA GLY A 122 18.13 -24.84 58.08
C GLY A 122 18.28 -26.12 58.93
N ALA A 123 18.40 -27.26 58.25
CA ALA A 123 18.41 -28.60 58.87
C ALA A 123 19.80 -29.29 58.89
N GLY A 124 20.83 -28.62 58.37
CA GLY A 124 22.19 -29.15 58.28
C GLY A 124 22.89 -29.20 59.63
N ASP A 125 23.95 -29.99 59.74
CA ASP A 125 24.88 -29.87 60.88
C ASP A 125 25.87 -28.73 60.60
N ASP A 126 25.39 -27.50 60.75
CA ASP A 126 26.20 -26.31 60.53
C ASP A 126 25.94 -25.23 61.62
N TYR A 127 26.49 -24.04 61.39
CA TYR A 127 26.41 -22.88 62.27
C TYR A 127 25.66 -21.72 61.61
N LYS A 128 24.80 -22.01 60.63
CA LYS A 128 23.99 -20.98 59.99
C LYS A 128 23.03 -20.39 61.00
N GLY A 129 23.06 -19.08 61.14
CA GLY A 129 22.20 -18.32 62.04
C GLY A 129 21.11 -17.58 61.27
N LYS A 130 19.91 -17.57 61.85
CA LYS A 130 18.78 -16.73 61.45
C LYS A 130 18.45 -15.79 62.59
N MET A 131 18.21 -14.52 62.26
CA MET A 131 17.73 -13.52 63.20
C MET A 131 16.37 -12.97 62.74
N VAL A 132 15.39 -12.96 63.64
CA VAL A 132 14.03 -12.51 63.34
C VAL A 132 13.58 -11.50 64.38
N PHE A 133 13.00 -10.40 63.90
CA PHE A 133 12.31 -9.40 64.71
C PHE A 133 10.80 -9.57 64.49
N SER A 134 10.10 -9.91 65.57
CA SER A 134 8.65 -10.11 65.54
C SER A 134 7.93 -9.08 66.40
N LEU A 135 6.80 -8.59 65.90
CA LEU A 135 5.98 -7.57 66.55
C LEU A 135 4.52 -8.00 66.60
N ASN A 136 3.81 -7.53 67.62
CA ASN A 136 2.36 -7.73 67.74
C ASN A 136 1.64 -6.74 66.82
N ASP A 137 0.82 -7.24 65.89
CA ASP A 137 0.23 -6.38 64.85
C ASP A 137 -1.24 -6.00 65.07
N THR A 138 -2.03 -6.81 65.77
CA THR A 138 -3.47 -6.56 66.01
C THR A 138 -4.02 -7.39 67.18
N ASP A 139 -3.24 -7.61 68.25
CA ASP A 139 -3.55 -8.48 69.42
C ASP A 139 -3.19 -9.96 69.23
N ASP A 140 -2.03 -10.21 68.63
CA ASP A 140 -1.43 -11.55 68.53
C ASP A 140 -1.22 -12.20 69.91
N ALA A 141 -1.26 -13.53 69.95
CA ALA A 141 -0.96 -14.31 71.15
C ALA A 141 0.55 -14.34 71.43
N ASP A 142 0.95 -14.48 72.71
CA ASP A 142 2.35 -14.68 73.09
C ASP A 142 2.96 -15.85 72.28
N ASN A 143 4.17 -15.65 71.74
CA ASN A 143 4.91 -16.55 70.85
C ASN A 143 4.30 -16.77 69.45
N ALA A 144 3.31 -15.98 69.04
CA ALA A 144 2.69 -16.03 67.70
C ALA A 144 2.69 -14.66 66.99
N LEU A 145 3.61 -13.77 67.36
CA LEU A 145 3.76 -12.43 66.76
C LEU A 145 4.30 -12.54 65.31
N GLN A 146 3.91 -11.58 64.46
CA GLN A 146 4.33 -11.57 63.05
C GLN A 146 5.80 -11.19 62.87
N PRO A 147 6.54 -11.89 61.99
CA PRO A 147 7.89 -11.50 61.61
C PRO A 147 7.87 -10.29 60.66
N TYR A 148 8.62 -9.25 61.01
CA TYR A 148 8.71 -8.03 60.19
C TYR A 148 10.10 -7.79 59.61
N LEU A 149 11.16 -8.19 60.32
CA LEU A 149 12.52 -8.23 59.77
C LEU A 149 13.09 -9.63 59.96
N THR A 150 13.70 -10.16 58.90
CA THR A 150 14.37 -11.46 58.92
C THR A 150 15.73 -11.33 58.24
N LEU A 151 16.79 -11.76 58.91
CA LEU A 151 18.14 -11.88 58.34
C LEU A 151 18.56 -13.35 58.38
N LEU A 152 18.91 -13.89 57.21
CA LEU A 152 19.37 -15.26 57.06
C LEU A 152 20.90 -15.34 56.99
N SER A 153 21.43 -16.54 57.21
CA SER A 153 22.87 -16.82 57.11
C SER A 153 23.42 -16.62 55.69
N SER A 154 22.55 -16.66 54.68
CA SER A 154 22.88 -16.38 53.28
C SER A 154 23.14 -14.89 53.00
N GLY A 155 22.84 -14.00 53.95
CA GLY A 155 22.88 -12.55 53.77
C GLY A 155 21.55 -11.95 53.30
N ASN A 156 20.55 -12.77 52.98
CA ASN A 156 19.23 -12.30 52.58
C ASN A 156 18.53 -11.54 53.71
N PHE A 157 18.02 -10.36 53.39
CA PHE A 157 17.31 -9.46 54.29
C PHE A 157 15.86 -9.29 53.83
N GLY A 158 14.94 -9.71 54.69
CA GLY A 158 13.51 -9.63 54.47
C GLY A 158 12.85 -8.53 55.28
N VAL A 159 11.93 -7.78 54.67
CA VAL A 159 11.08 -6.77 55.30
C VAL A 159 9.61 -7.03 55.00
N GLY A 160 8.77 -7.13 56.05
CA GLY A 160 7.32 -7.24 55.95
C GLY A 160 6.77 -8.62 55.55
N LEU A 161 7.60 -9.67 55.57
CA LEU A 161 7.22 -11.01 55.13
C LEU A 161 6.46 -11.80 56.20
N ILE A 162 5.14 -11.84 56.10
CA ILE A 162 4.31 -12.68 56.97
C ILE A 162 4.52 -14.18 56.67
N SER A 163 4.88 -14.55 55.44
CA SER A 163 5.20 -15.95 55.09
C SER A 163 6.54 -16.43 55.65
N GLY A 164 7.41 -15.53 56.12
CA GLY A 164 8.72 -15.87 56.69
C GLY A 164 9.77 -16.43 55.71
N VAL A 165 9.49 -16.48 54.41
CA VAL A 165 10.39 -17.02 53.38
C VAL A 165 11.13 -15.88 52.69
N VAL A 166 12.46 -15.81 52.84
CA VAL A 166 13.30 -14.78 52.21
C VAL A 166 14.18 -15.39 51.13
N ASP A 167 13.82 -15.19 49.87
CA ASP A 167 14.46 -15.81 48.69
C ASP A 167 15.33 -14.84 47.84
N ALA A 168 15.35 -13.54 48.17
CA ALA A 168 16.20 -12.53 47.54
C ALA A 168 17.07 -11.78 48.57
N LEU A 169 18.16 -11.14 48.11
CA LEU A 169 19.06 -10.39 48.99
C LEU A 169 18.33 -9.27 49.76
N LEU A 170 17.45 -8.54 49.06
CA LEU A 170 16.45 -7.67 49.66
C LEU A 170 15.08 -8.12 49.17
N HIS A 171 14.27 -8.68 50.07
CA HIS A 171 12.88 -9.04 49.78
C HIS A 171 11.97 -8.13 50.61
N VAL A 172 11.23 -7.26 49.93
CA VAL A 172 10.21 -6.41 50.57
C VAL A 172 8.85 -6.93 50.15
N GLU A 173 8.04 -7.33 51.12
CA GLU A 173 6.69 -7.83 50.91
C GLU A 173 5.69 -7.01 51.75
N LYS A 174 4.48 -6.85 51.22
CA LYS A 174 3.34 -6.36 51.98
C LYS A 174 2.11 -7.19 51.64
N SER A 175 1.59 -7.93 52.62
CA SER A 175 0.31 -8.60 52.46
C SER A 175 -0.84 -7.58 52.49
N SER A 176 -1.79 -7.71 51.56
CA SER A 176 -2.96 -6.82 51.45
C SER A 176 -4.19 -7.59 51.00
N ALA A 177 -5.36 -7.19 51.50
CA ALA A 177 -6.65 -7.71 51.04
C ALA A 177 -7.16 -7.01 49.75
N THR A 178 -6.48 -5.95 49.29
CA THR A 178 -6.83 -5.24 48.05
C THR A 178 -6.45 -6.07 46.82
N THR A 179 -7.43 -6.46 46.01
CA THR A 179 -7.24 -7.34 44.85
C THR A 179 -7.46 -6.66 43.49
N ASN A 180 -7.97 -5.44 43.46
CA ASN A 180 -8.36 -4.71 42.25
C ASN A 180 -7.89 -3.25 42.24
N ALA A 181 -6.83 -2.93 42.99
CA ALA A 181 -6.18 -1.63 43.00
C ALA A 181 -4.70 -1.77 43.36
N ALA A 182 -3.90 -0.74 43.07
CA ALA A 182 -2.47 -0.74 43.39
C ALA A 182 -2.24 -0.79 44.91
N VAL A 183 -1.33 -1.67 45.35
CA VAL A 183 -0.85 -1.75 46.73
C VAL A 183 0.57 -1.22 46.77
N GLU A 184 0.81 -0.22 47.60
CA GLU A 184 2.15 0.33 47.79
C GLU A 184 3.01 -0.60 48.64
N VAL A 185 4.09 -1.12 48.06
CA VAL A 185 5.08 -2.00 48.72
C VAL A 185 6.38 -1.27 49.06
N ALA A 186 6.81 -0.32 48.23
CA ALA A 186 8.00 0.48 48.44
C ALA A 186 7.79 1.93 47.99
N ARG A 187 8.39 2.88 48.72
CA ARG A 187 8.35 4.32 48.42
C ARG A 187 9.77 4.86 48.35
N LEU A 188 10.11 5.54 47.25
CA LEU A 188 11.33 6.33 47.12
C LEU A 188 10.95 7.81 47.21
N THR A 189 11.56 8.56 48.14
CA THR A 189 11.24 9.99 48.35
C THR A 189 12.51 10.82 48.35
N ALA A 190 12.54 11.86 47.52
CA ALA A 190 13.56 12.90 47.56
C ALA A 190 12.99 14.15 48.27
N LEU A 191 13.70 14.65 49.28
CA LEU A 191 13.32 15.87 50.02
C LEU A 191 14.35 16.97 49.72
N SER A 192 13.88 18.10 49.18
CA SER A 192 14.74 19.27 48.96
C SER A 192 14.87 20.06 50.25
N THR A 193 16.08 20.49 50.59
CA THR A 193 16.33 21.46 51.67
C THR A 193 16.23 22.91 51.18
N GLY A 194 16.00 23.11 49.87
CA GLY A 194 15.73 24.41 49.24
C GLY A 194 14.41 24.39 48.46
N THR A 195 14.25 25.32 47.51
CA THR A 195 13.10 25.33 46.59
C THR A 195 13.26 24.23 45.55
N ALA A 196 12.32 23.30 45.46
CA ALA A 196 12.31 22.28 44.40
C ALA A 196 12.18 22.95 43.02
N ALA A 197 12.86 22.39 42.01
CA ALA A 197 12.88 22.91 40.65
C ALA A 197 12.74 21.76 39.63
N ALA A 198 12.62 22.10 38.35
CA ALA A 198 12.63 21.12 37.27
C ALA A 198 13.89 20.23 37.34
N GLY A 199 13.72 18.92 37.16
CA GLY A 199 14.75 17.89 37.33
C GLY A 199 14.89 17.34 38.75
N PHE A 200 14.19 17.88 39.75
CA PHE A 200 14.22 17.34 41.11
C PHE A 200 13.30 16.11 41.23
N GLY A 201 13.78 15.04 41.88
CA GLY A 201 12.99 13.86 42.21
C GLY A 201 13.82 12.63 42.57
N PRO A 202 13.17 11.51 42.97
CA PRO A 202 13.87 10.27 43.31
C PRO A 202 14.38 9.51 42.07
N GLN A 203 15.45 8.74 42.26
CA GLN A 203 16.07 7.88 41.25
C GLN A 203 16.50 6.54 41.86
N LEU A 204 16.37 5.48 41.06
CA LEU A 204 16.89 4.14 41.35
C LEU A 204 18.02 3.84 40.36
N TYR A 205 19.21 3.53 40.88
CA TYR A 205 20.37 3.15 40.09
C TYR A 205 20.50 1.64 39.95
N PHE A 206 20.99 1.21 38.80
CA PHE A 206 21.46 -0.15 38.55
C PHE A 206 22.93 -0.05 38.21
N GLU A 207 23.78 -0.65 39.03
CA GLU A 207 25.23 -0.66 38.84
C GLU A 207 25.73 -2.06 38.52
N ALA A 208 26.79 -2.14 37.73
CA ALA A 208 27.44 -3.39 37.38
C ALA A 208 28.96 -3.20 37.33
N GLU A 209 29.68 -4.30 37.57
CA GLU A 209 31.14 -4.34 37.45
C GLU A 209 31.58 -4.22 35.98
N THR A 210 32.57 -3.37 35.71
CA THR A 210 33.22 -3.29 34.41
C THR A 210 34.46 -4.19 34.31
N ALA A 211 34.71 -4.71 33.11
CA ALA A 211 35.65 -5.82 32.90
C ALA A 211 37.14 -5.49 33.13
N THR A 212 37.53 -4.22 33.30
CA THR A 212 38.96 -3.81 33.26
C THR A 212 39.48 -3.25 34.60
N ASP A 213 38.60 -2.91 35.53
CA ASP A 213 38.94 -2.15 36.75
C ASP A 213 38.26 -2.67 38.02
N GLY A 214 37.31 -3.61 37.92
CA GLY A 214 36.57 -4.12 39.10
C GLY A 214 35.76 -3.03 39.81
N THR A 215 35.58 -1.88 39.17
CA THR A 215 34.80 -0.77 39.69
C THR A 215 33.35 -0.97 39.32
N MET A 216 32.45 -0.62 40.25
CA MET A 216 31.03 -0.51 39.95
C MET A 216 30.81 0.75 39.13
N HIS A 217 30.13 0.61 38.00
CA HIS A 217 29.66 1.72 37.19
C HIS A 217 28.15 1.61 37.00
N GLU A 218 27.48 2.74 36.86
CA GLU A 218 26.06 2.78 36.54
C GLU A 218 25.85 2.12 35.17
N ALA A 219 24.98 1.11 35.11
CA ALA A 219 24.54 0.48 33.87
C ALA A 219 23.23 1.09 33.37
N GLY A 220 22.39 1.58 34.29
CA GLY A 220 21.12 2.23 33.99
C GLY A 220 20.50 2.88 35.21
N ALA A 221 19.45 3.67 34.98
CA ALA A 221 18.66 4.28 36.04
C ALA A 221 17.20 4.51 35.63
N ILE A 222 16.30 4.50 36.62
CA ILE A 222 14.91 4.94 36.49
C ILE A 222 14.72 6.16 37.37
N SER A 223 14.05 7.20 36.87
CA SER A 223 13.87 8.46 37.60
C SER A 223 12.48 9.03 37.42
N ALA A 224 11.90 9.54 38.50
CA ALA A 224 10.68 10.34 38.45
C ALA A 224 11.04 11.76 38.86
N GLN A 225 10.86 12.73 37.97
CA GLN A 225 11.36 14.10 38.16
C GLN A 225 10.29 15.12 37.77
N TRP A 226 10.35 16.30 38.39
CA TRP A 226 9.49 17.42 38.02
C TRP A 226 9.94 18.02 36.67
N THR A 227 9.00 18.32 35.78
CA THR A 227 9.15 19.33 34.72
C THR A 227 8.73 20.72 35.23
N ASP A 228 7.75 20.77 36.14
CA ASP A 228 7.41 21.94 36.93
C ASP A 228 7.13 21.49 38.37
N ALA A 229 7.86 22.06 39.33
CA ALA A 229 7.71 21.78 40.75
C ALA A 229 6.85 22.83 41.48
N THR A 230 6.26 23.76 40.73
CA THR A 230 5.45 24.86 41.25
C THR A 230 4.09 24.34 41.73
N ALA A 231 3.68 24.78 42.91
CA ALA A 231 2.43 24.34 43.51
C ALA A 231 1.23 24.67 42.61
N ALA A 232 0.31 23.70 42.47
CA ALA A 232 -0.88 23.73 41.61
C ALA A 232 -0.63 23.69 40.08
N THR A 233 0.63 23.68 39.63
CA THR A 233 1.01 23.44 38.23
C THR A 233 2.02 22.30 38.13
N GLU A 234 2.02 21.39 39.11
CA GLU A 234 3.00 20.31 39.19
C GLU A 234 2.90 19.39 37.96
N ASP A 235 3.98 19.36 37.19
CA ASP A 235 4.14 18.45 36.05
C ASP A 235 5.38 17.61 36.26
N SER A 236 5.31 16.33 35.91
CA SER A 236 6.41 15.38 36.09
C SER A 236 6.62 14.49 34.87
N TYR A 237 7.73 13.77 34.86
CA TYR A 237 7.99 12.70 33.92
C TYR A 237 8.66 11.52 34.61
N LEU A 238 8.49 10.35 34.01
CA LEU A 238 9.25 9.13 34.31
C LEU A 238 10.23 8.88 33.18
N SER A 239 11.51 8.70 33.49
CA SER A 239 12.56 8.51 32.50
C SER A 239 13.39 7.25 32.75
N PHE A 240 13.88 6.68 31.64
CA PHE A 240 14.73 5.50 31.61
C PHE A 240 16.05 5.87 30.96
N HIS A 241 17.12 5.54 31.68
CA HIS A 241 18.48 5.88 31.29
C HIS A 241 19.31 4.62 31.09
N THR A 242 20.13 4.63 30.04
CA THR A 242 21.15 3.59 29.82
C THR A 242 22.48 4.25 29.49
N VAL A 243 23.57 3.53 29.80
CA VAL A 243 24.90 4.03 29.44
C VAL A 243 25.14 3.89 27.94
N ALA A 244 25.65 4.98 27.36
CA ALA A 244 26.29 4.94 26.06
C ALA A 244 27.59 5.75 26.14
N SER A 245 28.72 5.09 25.84
CA SER A 245 30.06 5.69 25.80
C SER A 245 30.39 6.57 27.01
N SER A 246 30.33 5.98 28.22
CA SER A 246 30.80 6.54 29.51
C SER A 246 29.84 7.40 30.35
N GLY A 247 28.53 7.41 30.08
CA GLY A 247 27.58 8.06 30.97
C GLY A 247 26.13 7.67 30.72
N LEU A 248 25.29 7.87 31.74
CA LEU A 248 23.83 7.68 31.63
C LEU A 248 23.26 8.70 30.65
N ASN A 249 22.58 8.19 29.63
CA ASN A 249 21.81 9.00 28.69
C ASN A 249 20.34 8.62 28.85
N GLU A 250 19.46 9.61 28.86
CA GLU A 250 18.03 9.36 28.76
C GLU A 250 17.71 8.78 27.38
N ARG A 251 16.96 7.67 27.36
CA ARG A 251 16.55 6.99 26.13
C ARG A 251 15.06 7.03 25.91
N VAL A 252 14.30 6.97 27.00
CA VAL A 252 12.85 6.95 26.96
C VAL A 252 12.30 7.82 28.07
N ARG A 253 11.31 8.66 27.75
CA ARG A 253 10.56 9.48 28.70
C ARG A 253 9.07 9.27 28.55
N ILE A 254 8.35 9.22 29.66
CA ILE A 254 6.89 9.36 29.72
C ILE A 254 6.57 10.68 30.42
N THR A 255 5.97 11.64 29.71
CA THR A 255 5.65 12.97 30.25
C THR A 255 4.29 12.99 30.99
N SER A 256 3.99 14.07 31.73
CA SER A 256 2.70 14.26 32.40
C SER A 256 1.51 14.29 31.45
N LEU A 257 1.74 14.64 30.18
CA LEU A 257 0.74 14.59 29.10
C LEU A 257 0.53 13.17 28.54
N GLY A 258 1.19 12.15 29.09
CA GLY A 258 1.12 10.77 28.60
C GLY A 258 1.88 10.52 27.29
N THR A 259 2.77 11.43 26.90
CA THR A 259 3.62 11.24 25.72
C THR A 259 4.76 10.28 26.02
N LEU A 260 5.01 9.33 25.11
CA LEU A 260 6.23 8.54 25.08
C LEU A 260 7.24 9.17 24.10
N GLU A 261 8.40 9.58 24.61
CA GLU A 261 9.46 10.21 23.82
C GLU A 261 10.69 9.30 23.75
N TYR A 262 11.35 9.28 22.59
CA TYR A 262 12.62 8.58 22.36
C TYR A 262 13.75 9.59 22.22
N HIS A 263 14.75 9.45 23.11
CA HIS A 263 15.82 10.43 23.30
C HIS A 263 17.17 9.92 22.81
N ASN A 264 17.95 10.82 22.22
CA ASN A 264 19.35 10.58 21.91
C ASN A 264 20.15 11.88 21.97
N THR A 265 21.23 11.90 22.75
CA THR A 265 22.09 13.08 22.92
C THR A 265 22.84 13.49 21.65
N GLY A 266 22.98 12.57 20.69
CA GLY A 266 23.54 12.87 19.37
C GLY A 266 22.57 13.57 18.41
N VAL A 267 21.32 13.81 18.80
CA VAL A 267 20.28 14.45 17.97
C VAL A 267 20.12 15.90 18.38
N THR A 268 20.14 16.84 17.42
CA THR A 268 19.88 18.28 17.67
C THR A 268 19.12 18.93 16.51
N HIS A 269 17.83 18.61 16.36
CA HIS A 269 17.01 19.06 15.22
C HIS A 269 16.46 20.49 15.35
N GLY A 270 16.46 21.11 16.55
CA GLY A 270 16.03 22.50 16.76
C GLY A 270 14.52 22.78 16.66
N LEU A 271 13.69 21.76 16.45
CA LEU A 271 12.22 21.86 16.34
C LEU A 271 11.53 21.94 17.71
N THR A 272 11.93 22.90 18.55
CA THR A 272 11.51 23.00 19.96
C THR A 272 10.01 23.27 20.16
N SER A 273 9.29 23.68 19.12
CA SER A 273 7.83 23.80 19.15
C SER A 273 7.10 22.46 19.07
N LEU A 274 7.77 21.40 18.61
CA LEU A 274 7.20 20.04 18.52
C LEU A 274 7.62 19.19 19.71
N CYS A 275 8.91 19.17 20.02
CA CYS A 275 9.49 18.36 21.09
C CYS A 275 10.86 18.94 21.52
N PRO A 276 11.40 18.54 22.67
CA PRO A 276 12.79 18.86 23.05
C PRO A 276 13.79 18.45 21.96
N THR A 277 14.90 19.20 21.82
CA THR A 277 15.79 19.10 20.65
C THR A 277 16.51 17.75 20.45
N ASN A 278 16.53 16.91 21.48
CA ASN A 278 17.19 15.60 21.52
C ASN A 278 16.21 14.43 21.32
N VAL A 279 14.94 14.73 21.00
CA VAL A 279 13.89 13.74 20.74
C VAL A 279 13.83 13.44 19.24
N PHE A 280 14.11 12.20 18.86
CA PHE A 280 14.02 11.79 17.46
C PHE A 280 12.70 11.09 17.11
N GLY A 281 11.90 10.73 18.12
CA GLY A 281 10.60 10.12 17.89
C GLY A 281 9.66 10.31 19.07
N GLN A 282 8.37 10.37 18.77
CA GLN A 282 7.32 10.59 19.77
C GLN A 282 6.05 9.79 19.42
N SER A 283 5.40 9.28 20.48
CA SER A 283 4.04 8.76 20.44
C SER A 283 3.21 9.56 21.44
N ALA A 284 2.26 10.35 20.94
CA ALA A 284 1.49 11.30 21.73
C ALA A 284 0.00 11.25 21.40
N MET A 285 -0.81 11.91 22.23
CA MET A 285 -2.20 12.19 21.91
C MET A 285 -2.29 13.27 20.83
N LEU A 286 -3.17 13.10 19.84
CA LEU A 286 -3.33 14.06 18.75
C LEU A 286 -4.02 15.35 19.22
N ALA A 287 -5.06 15.25 20.04
CA ALA A 287 -5.78 16.40 20.59
C ALA A 287 -6.30 16.10 22.01
N SER A 288 -6.14 17.06 22.94
CA SER A 288 -6.53 16.91 24.36
C SER A 288 -8.00 16.60 24.57
N ASP A 289 -8.86 17.13 23.71
CA ASP A 289 -10.32 17.10 23.93
C ASP A 289 -11.02 16.04 23.07
N TYR A 290 -10.32 15.49 22.07
CA TYR A 290 -10.89 14.56 21.08
C TYR A 290 -10.13 13.23 20.98
N GLY A 291 -9.04 13.07 21.74
CA GLY A 291 -8.18 11.89 21.71
C GLY A 291 -7.40 11.78 20.40
N GLY A 292 -7.22 10.54 19.93
CA GLY A 292 -6.41 10.22 18.75
C GLY A 292 -4.94 10.02 19.07
N HIS A 293 -4.22 9.39 18.14
CA HIS A 293 -2.79 9.07 18.28
C HIS A 293 -1.97 9.83 17.24
N TYR A 294 -0.87 10.41 17.69
CA TYR A 294 0.09 11.13 16.88
C TYR A 294 1.44 10.43 16.98
N ILE A 295 2.01 10.10 15.83
CA ILE A 295 3.34 9.51 15.72
C ILE A 295 4.21 10.48 14.92
N LEU A 296 5.36 10.82 15.48
CA LEU A 296 6.32 11.73 14.88
C LEU A 296 7.69 11.06 14.85
N GLY A 297 8.38 11.17 13.73
CA GLY A 297 9.81 10.88 13.60
C GLY A 297 10.53 12.10 13.04
N ILE A 298 11.66 12.44 13.66
CA ILE A 298 12.47 13.60 13.31
C ILE A 298 13.91 13.13 13.11
N SER A 299 14.59 13.71 12.11
CA SER A 299 16.03 13.63 11.97
C SER A 299 16.60 15.04 11.98
N ASP A 300 17.79 15.19 12.54
CA ASP A 300 18.61 16.40 12.50
C ASP A 300 19.56 16.43 11.29
N ASP A 301 19.57 15.38 10.46
CA ASP A 301 20.35 15.27 9.23
C ASP A 301 19.44 15.41 8.01
N ALA A 302 19.68 16.45 7.20
CA ALA A 302 18.92 16.71 5.98
C ALA A 302 19.06 15.61 4.92
N ALA A 303 20.06 14.73 5.01
CA ALA A 303 20.27 13.61 4.11
C ALA A 303 19.60 12.31 4.60
N ARG A 304 18.87 12.33 5.72
CA ARG A 304 18.23 11.16 6.33
C ARG A 304 16.71 11.36 6.42
N THR A 305 15.96 10.26 6.32
CA THR A 305 14.50 10.29 6.53
C THR A 305 14.18 10.44 8.02
N GLY A 306 13.24 11.32 8.38
CA GLY A 306 12.79 11.50 9.77
C GLY A 306 11.99 10.31 10.33
N MET A 307 11.12 9.69 9.51
CA MET A 307 10.34 8.51 9.90
C MET A 307 10.31 7.47 8.78
N HIS A 308 10.40 6.20 9.14
CA HIS A 308 10.39 5.10 8.18
C HIS A 308 9.47 3.99 8.67
N LEU A 309 8.38 3.75 7.93
CA LEU A 309 7.45 2.65 8.19
C LEU A 309 7.77 1.49 7.25
N ARG A 310 8.23 0.37 7.80
CA ARG A 310 8.66 -0.81 7.04
C ARG A 310 8.08 -2.08 7.66
N ALA A 311 7.58 -2.98 6.82
CA ALA A 311 7.16 -4.32 7.22
C ALA A 311 7.80 -5.39 6.33
N VAL A 312 8.06 -6.57 6.90
CA VAL A 312 8.72 -7.70 6.24
C VAL A 312 7.95 -8.98 6.57
N ILE A 313 7.62 -9.79 5.56
CA ILE A 313 6.86 -11.05 5.74
C ILE A 313 7.55 -12.23 5.05
N GLY A 314 7.64 -13.35 5.75
CA GLY A 314 8.10 -14.65 5.23
C GLY A 314 9.57 -14.74 4.82
N GLY A 315 10.03 -15.98 4.62
CA GLY A 315 11.27 -16.31 3.88
C GLY A 315 11.02 -17.25 2.68
N THR A 316 9.78 -17.70 2.52
CA THR A 316 9.23 -18.48 1.41
C THR A 316 8.00 -17.75 0.90
N ASP A 317 7.78 -17.77 -0.41
CA ASP A 317 6.70 -17.04 -1.09
C ASP A 317 5.33 -17.27 -0.42
N PRO A 318 4.76 -16.27 0.29
CA PRO A 318 3.42 -16.39 0.83
C PRO A 318 2.44 -16.32 -0.34
N THR A 319 1.45 -17.23 -0.39
CA THR A 319 0.35 -17.15 -1.36
C THR A 319 -0.18 -15.71 -1.46
N ASP A 320 -0.21 -15.21 -2.71
CA ASP A 320 -0.11 -13.82 -3.22
C ASP A 320 -1.20 -12.81 -2.79
N THR A 321 -1.85 -13.01 -1.64
CA THR A 321 -2.96 -12.15 -1.17
C THR A 321 -2.74 -11.53 0.21
N ILE A 322 -1.66 -11.88 0.93
CA ILE A 322 -1.36 -11.32 2.25
C ILE A 322 -0.36 -10.17 2.13
N PRO A 323 -0.75 -8.90 2.41
CA PRO A 323 0.16 -7.77 2.37
C PRO A 323 1.13 -7.77 3.56
N SER A 324 2.36 -7.30 3.37
CA SER A 324 3.32 -7.12 4.47
C SER A 324 2.96 -5.95 5.39
N LEU A 325 2.36 -4.89 4.85
CA LEU A 325 1.89 -3.71 5.59
C LEU A 325 0.44 -3.38 5.19
N ILE A 326 -0.38 -3.06 6.18
CA ILE A 326 -1.74 -2.55 6.00
C ILE A 326 -1.84 -1.15 6.59
N LEU A 327 -2.37 -0.21 5.80
CA LEU A 327 -2.85 1.09 6.26
C LEU A 327 -4.36 1.12 6.04
N GLN A 328 -5.13 1.09 7.12
CA GLN A 328 -6.59 0.91 7.06
C GLN A 328 -7.31 2.03 7.80
N GLY A 329 -8.25 2.67 7.12
CA GLY A 329 -9.20 3.61 7.70
C GLY A 329 -10.57 2.97 7.87
N GLY A 330 -11.29 3.37 8.92
CA GLY A 330 -12.66 2.98 9.22
C GLY A 330 -13.31 4.02 10.11
N LYS A 331 -14.62 3.94 10.28
CA LYS A 331 -15.37 4.81 11.20
C LYS A 331 -16.05 3.99 12.28
N ALA A 332 -16.25 4.58 13.45
CA ALA A 332 -17.06 3.95 14.50
C ALA A 332 -18.46 3.61 13.95
N ASP A 333 -18.98 2.44 14.31
CA ASP A 333 -20.33 2.03 13.91
C ASP A 333 -21.43 2.66 14.79
N GLY A 334 -21.04 3.46 15.79
CA GLY A 334 -21.93 4.03 16.80
C GLY A 334 -22.18 3.10 18.00
N GLY A 335 -21.59 1.90 18.00
CA GLY A 335 -21.60 0.93 19.09
C GLY A 335 -20.19 0.66 19.62
N THR A 336 -19.80 -0.62 19.64
CA THR A 336 -18.49 -1.07 20.18
C THR A 336 -17.53 -1.56 19.08
N SER A 337 -17.83 -1.29 17.80
CA SER A 337 -17.02 -1.73 16.67
C SER A 337 -16.74 -0.58 15.69
N TYR A 338 -16.14 -0.89 14.54
CA TYR A 338 -15.94 0.02 13.42
C TYR A 338 -16.46 -0.60 12.12
N THR A 339 -16.76 0.25 11.15
CA THR A 339 -17.31 -0.10 9.83
C THR A 339 -16.58 0.65 8.71
N ALA A 340 -16.89 0.32 7.46
CA ALA A 340 -16.32 0.97 6.29
C ALA A 340 -16.72 2.45 6.23
N LEU A 341 -15.78 3.27 5.76
CA LEU A 341 -16.02 4.65 5.39
C LEU A 341 -16.95 4.69 4.15
N ALA A 342 -17.87 5.65 4.11
CA ALA A 342 -18.77 5.88 3.00
C ALA A 342 -18.02 6.38 1.75
N ALA A 343 -18.70 6.36 0.60
CA ALA A 343 -18.10 6.64 -0.70
C ALA A 343 -17.33 7.98 -0.80
N ALA A 344 -17.83 9.02 -0.13
CA ALA A 344 -17.25 10.37 -0.12
C ALA A 344 -16.30 10.64 1.07
N GLU A 345 -16.21 9.70 2.02
CA GLU A 345 -15.35 9.85 3.20
C GLU A 345 -13.90 9.49 2.87
N THR A 346 -12.94 10.13 3.54
CA THR A 346 -11.50 9.93 3.28
C THR A 346 -10.93 8.81 4.14
N VAL A 347 -10.20 7.88 3.51
CA VAL A 347 -9.51 6.76 4.16
C VAL A 347 -8.08 7.14 4.53
N LEU A 348 -7.35 7.74 3.58
CA LEU A 348 -5.95 8.11 3.73
C LEU A 348 -5.67 9.36 2.89
N GLN A 349 -4.75 10.19 3.38
CA GLN A 349 -4.30 11.39 2.68
C GLN A 349 -2.78 11.55 2.81
N ILE A 350 -2.14 12.04 1.75
CA ILE A 350 -0.72 12.42 1.74
C ILE A 350 -0.65 13.92 1.52
N ASN A 351 -0.02 14.62 2.47
CA ASN A 351 0.06 16.08 2.47
C ASN A 351 1.52 16.54 2.41
N ASN A 352 1.75 17.62 1.67
CA ASN A 352 2.92 18.48 1.85
C ASN A 352 2.53 19.60 2.82
N TYR A 353 2.78 19.39 4.11
CA TYR A 353 2.31 20.26 5.19
C TYR A 353 0.79 20.48 5.12
N THR A 354 0.31 21.62 4.62
CA THR A 354 -1.11 21.95 4.48
C THR A 354 -1.69 21.68 3.09
N THR A 355 -0.86 21.35 2.09
CA THR A 355 -1.30 21.07 0.72
C THR A 355 -1.51 19.57 0.51
N THR A 356 -2.70 19.17 0.07
CA THR A 356 -3.00 17.78 -0.28
C THR A 356 -2.33 17.38 -1.59
N LEU A 357 -1.57 16.29 -1.56
CA LEU A 357 -0.97 15.68 -2.76
C LEU A 357 -1.81 14.52 -3.29
N ALA A 358 -2.25 13.63 -2.38
CA ALA A 358 -3.05 12.46 -2.75
C ALA A 358 -4.16 12.19 -1.72
N THR A 359 -5.32 11.76 -2.21
CA THR A 359 -6.50 11.43 -1.40
C THR A 359 -7.07 10.09 -1.83
N PHE A 360 -7.30 9.20 -0.86
CA PHE A 360 -7.99 7.93 -1.06
C PHE A 360 -9.36 7.99 -0.39
N LEU A 361 -10.44 7.86 -1.16
CA LEU A 361 -11.81 7.84 -0.63
C LEU A 361 -12.30 6.43 -0.32
N GLY A 362 -13.34 6.32 0.52
CA GLY A 362 -14.02 5.05 0.86
C GLY A 362 -14.67 4.37 -0.35
N SER A 363 -14.93 5.10 -1.43
CA SER A 363 -15.34 4.55 -2.74
C SER A 363 -14.21 3.83 -3.49
N GLY A 364 -12.97 3.92 -3.02
CA GLY A 364 -11.78 3.44 -3.71
C GLY A 364 -11.31 4.35 -4.84
N ASN A 365 -11.68 5.63 -4.82
CA ASN A 365 -11.19 6.64 -5.76
C ASN A 365 -9.88 7.25 -5.24
N LEU A 366 -8.88 7.36 -6.11
CA LEU A 366 -7.61 8.06 -5.88
C LEU A 366 -7.64 9.42 -6.58
N GLY A 367 -7.55 10.49 -5.80
CA GLY A 367 -7.33 11.85 -6.30
C GLY A 367 -5.87 12.25 -6.14
N LEU A 368 -5.26 12.77 -7.20
CA LEU A 368 -3.95 13.42 -7.18
C LEU A 368 -4.17 14.92 -7.38
N GLY A 369 -3.78 15.72 -6.38
CA GLY A 369 -4.03 17.17 -6.34
C GLY A 369 -5.45 17.58 -5.95
N THR A 370 -6.33 16.64 -5.59
CA THR A 370 -7.72 16.91 -5.21
C THR A 370 -8.19 16.06 -4.02
N VAL A 371 -9.14 16.58 -3.24
CA VAL A 371 -9.81 15.89 -2.13
C VAL A 371 -11.17 15.31 -2.50
N THR A 372 -11.69 15.61 -3.69
CA THR A 372 -12.99 15.12 -4.18
C THR A 372 -12.86 14.42 -5.53
N PRO A 373 -12.11 13.30 -5.63
CA PRO A 373 -12.00 12.56 -6.88
C PRO A 373 -13.35 11.98 -7.33
N ALA A 374 -13.80 12.40 -8.52
CA ALA A 374 -15.05 11.93 -9.12
C ALA A 374 -14.89 10.60 -9.90
N GLN A 375 -13.65 10.17 -10.13
CA GLN A 375 -13.30 8.96 -10.88
C GLN A 375 -12.31 8.11 -10.06
N LYS A 376 -12.13 6.84 -10.48
CA LYS A 376 -11.20 5.92 -9.81
C LYS A 376 -9.78 6.45 -9.73
N LEU A 377 -9.34 7.15 -10.76
CA LEU A 377 -8.13 7.95 -10.78
C LEU A 377 -8.51 9.34 -11.30
N HIS A 378 -8.27 10.39 -10.52
CA HIS A 378 -8.53 11.78 -10.91
C HIS A 378 -7.26 12.60 -10.70
N LEU A 379 -6.61 12.98 -11.80
CA LEU A 379 -5.50 13.92 -11.79
C LEU A 379 -6.08 15.33 -11.91
N TYR A 380 -5.71 16.23 -11.01
CA TYR A 380 -6.30 17.56 -10.94
C TYR A 380 -5.26 18.62 -10.58
N ASP A 381 -5.29 19.73 -11.31
CA ASP A 381 -4.62 20.98 -10.98
C ASP A 381 -5.59 22.13 -11.30
N ALA A 382 -5.73 23.09 -10.38
CA ALA A 382 -6.65 24.22 -10.53
C ALA A 382 -6.08 25.35 -11.40
N THR A 383 -4.76 25.39 -11.56
CA THR A 383 -4.02 26.52 -12.14
C THR A 383 -3.12 26.13 -13.31
N GLY A 384 -2.62 24.90 -13.33
CA GLY A 384 -1.77 24.33 -14.36
C GLY A 384 -2.52 23.37 -15.29
N GLY A 385 -1.85 22.98 -16.38
CA GLY A 385 -2.29 21.86 -17.19
C GLY A 385 -2.10 20.55 -16.44
N VAL A 386 -3.05 19.63 -16.56
CA VAL A 386 -2.93 18.27 -16.01
C VAL A 386 -2.31 17.36 -17.06
N TRP A 387 -1.19 16.73 -16.74
CA TRP A 387 -0.48 15.80 -17.61
C TRP A 387 -0.39 14.42 -16.98
N SER A 388 -0.60 13.38 -17.79
CA SER A 388 -0.25 12.00 -17.47
C SER A 388 0.84 11.58 -18.44
N VAL A 389 2.01 11.19 -17.92
CA VAL A 389 3.13 10.72 -18.75
C VAL A 389 3.24 9.21 -18.58
N ILE A 390 3.20 8.48 -19.69
CA ILE A 390 3.51 7.04 -19.76
C ILE A 390 4.82 6.95 -20.53
N GLN A 391 5.88 6.49 -19.86
CA GLN A 391 7.24 6.44 -20.42
C GLN A 391 7.92 5.12 -20.08
N THR A 392 8.84 4.71 -20.94
CA THR A 392 9.63 3.49 -20.84
C THR A 392 11.08 3.84 -21.14
N ASP A 393 12.03 3.33 -20.34
CA ASP A 393 13.46 3.66 -20.47
C ASP A 393 14.26 2.60 -21.26
N GLY A 394 13.59 1.53 -21.70
CA GLY A 394 14.22 0.43 -22.41
C GLY A 394 14.36 0.72 -23.90
N THR A 395 15.47 0.30 -24.50
CA THR A 395 15.61 0.34 -25.97
C THR A 395 14.55 -0.54 -26.63
N ASN A 396 13.80 -0.02 -27.60
CA ASN A 396 12.75 -0.75 -28.33
C ASN A 396 11.59 -1.20 -27.41
N VAL A 397 11.14 -0.31 -26.52
CA VAL A 397 10.00 -0.56 -25.62
C VAL A 397 8.99 0.58 -25.77
N ASP A 398 7.81 0.25 -26.30
CA ASP A 398 6.74 1.23 -26.54
C ASP A 398 6.01 1.63 -25.25
N PRO A 399 5.82 2.93 -24.99
CA PRO A 399 4.83 3.37 -24.02
C PRO A 399 3.42 3.12 -24.57
N ASN A 400 2.66 2.28 -23.87
CA ASN A 400 1.32 1.85 -24.28
C ASN A 400 0.25 2.38 -23.34
N PHE A 401 -0.80 2.98 -23.89
CA PHE A 401 -2.04 3.23 -23.16
C PHE A 401 -3.13 2.26 -23.62
N GLN A 402 -3.58 1.38 -22.71
CA GLN A 402 -4.61 0.39 -23.00
C GLN A 402 -5.95 0.78 -22.37
N LEU A 403 -7.00 0.78 -23.20
CA LEU A 403 -8.39 0.79 -22.77
C LEU A 403 -8.96 -0.60 -22.98
N GLN A 404 -9.49 -1.23 -21.93
CA GLN A 404 -9.97 -2.60 -22.03
C GLN A 404 -11.26 -2.82 -21.23
N SER A 405 -12.13 -3.63 -21.81
CA SER A 405 -13.18 -4.36 -21.11
C SER A 405 -12.65 -5.75 -20.72
N LYS A 406 -13.53 -6.62 -20.20
CA LYS A 406 -13.15 -7.98 -19.82
C LYS A 406 -12.61 -8.82 -21.00
N THR A 407 -13.05 -8.53 -22.23
CA THR A 407 -12.75 -9.35 -23.42
C THR A 407 -12.09 -8.53 -24.53
N ASP A 408 -12.59 -7.31 -24.78
CA ASP A 408 -12.14 -6.46 -25.89
C ASP A 408 -11.40 -5.23 -25.37
N GLY A 409 -10.38 -4.79 -26.09
CA GLY A 409 -9.68 -3.54 -25.79
C GLY A 409 -9.07 -2.86 -27.01
N TYR A 410 -8.60 -1.65 -26.78
CA TYR A 410 -7.81 -0.86 -27.73
C TYR A 410 -6.51 -0.46 -27.06
N ILE A 411 -5.42 -0.52 -27.82
CA ILE A 411 -4.11 -0.06 -27.36
C ILE A 411 -3.66 1.08 -28.27
N PHE A 412 -3.38 2.21 -27.66
CA PHE A 412 -2.70 3.34 -28.28
C PHE A 412 -1.21 3.20 -27.99
N LYS A 413 -0.42 3.11 -29.06
CA LYS A 413 1.03 2.96 -28.96
C LYS A 413 1.74 4.10 -29.65
N VAL A 414 2.80 4.58 -29.05
CA VAL A 414 3.86 5.31 -29.74
C VAL A 414 5.00 4.32 -29.91
N ASP A 415 5.40 4.07 -31.15
CA ASP A 415 6.51 3.16 -31.46
C ASP A 415 7.80 3.99 -31.48
N GLU A 416 8.85 3.47 -30.85
CA GLU A 416 10.17 4.11 -30.85
C GLU A 416 11.09 3.62 -31.96
N ASP A 417 10.69 2.55 -32.69
CA ASP A 417 11.38 2.17 -33.91
C ASP A 417 11.08 3.23 -34.98
N GLN A 418 12.12 3.71 -35.70
CA GLN A 418 12.14 4.98 -36.47
C GLN A 418 11.15 5.09 -37.65
N SER A 419 10.14 4.23 -37.69
CA SER A 419 9.18 4.06 -38.76
C SER A 419 7.79 4.62 -38.37
N GLN A 420 7.31 4.46 -37.13
CA GLN A 420 5.90 4.65 -36.80
C GLN A 420 5.68 5.59 -35.59
N ARG A 421 4.73 6.54 -35.67
CA ARG A 421 4.44 7.52 -34.61
C ARG A 421 3.31 7.10 -33.67
N LEU A 422 2.25 6.58 -34.26
CA LEU A 422 1.03 6.19 -33.57
C LEU A 422 0.46 4.95 -34.24
N LEU A 423 0.23 3.93 -33.42
CA LEU A 423 -0.49 2.74 -33.82
C LEU A 423 -1.71 2.53 -32.94
N LEU A 424 -2.81 2.12 -33.57
CA LEU A 424 -4.04 1.73 -32.88
C LEU A 424 -4.36 0.27 -33.18
N TYR A 425 -4.44 -0.55 -32.14
CA TYR A 425 -4.72 -1.98 -32.26
C TYR A 425 -6.08 -2.34 -31.66
N GLY A 426 -6.73 -3.36 -32.25
CA GLY A 426 -7.68 -4.18 -31.53
C GLY A 426 -6.94 -5.18 -30.65
N ALA A 427 -7.33 -5.29 -29.38
CA ALA A 427 -6.74 -6.21 -28.42
C ALA A 427 -7.80 -7.21 -27.93
N ASN A 428 -7.42 -8.49 -27.86
CA ASN A 428 -8.20 -9.53 -27.20
C ASN A 428 -7.54 -9.84 -25.85
N GLY A 429 -8.05 -9.24 -24.77
CA GLY A 429 -7.46 -9.33 -23.43
C GLY A 429 -6.32 -8.34 -23.14
N VAL A 430 -5.70 -8.48 -21.96
CA VAL A 430 -4.67 -7.55 -21.46
C VAL A 430 -3.36 -7.72 -22.24
N GLY A 431 -2.86 -6.65 -22.85
CA GLY A 431 -1.54 -6.61 -23.50
C GLY A 431 -1.33 -7.49 -24.74
N THR A 432 -2.35 -8.23 -25.22
CA THR A 432 -2.20 -9.12 -26.38
C THR A 432 -2.70 -8.44 -27.65
N ILE A 433 -1.76 -8.02 -28.49
CA ILE A 433 -2.05 -7.62 -29.88
C ILE A 433 -2.18 -8.90 -30.70
N THR A 434 -3.36 -9.14 -31.29
CA THR A 434 -3.60 -10.37 -32.07
C THR A 434 -3.77 -10.11 -33.57
N ALA A 435 -3.76 -8.84 -33.99
CA ALA A 435 -4.08 -8.44 -35.37
C ALA A 435 -3.16 -7.31 -35.87
N SER A 436 -3.14 -7.13 -37.20
CA SER A 436 -2.59 -5.93 -37.85
C SER A 436 -3.20 -4.67 -37.24
N PRO A 437 -2.45 -3.55 -37.17
CA PRO A 437 -2.97 -2.29 -36.67
C PRO A 437 -4.17 -1.84 -37.50
N ILE A 438 -5.14 -1.25 -36.82
CA ILE A 438 -6.31 -0.62 -37.46
C ILE A 438 -5.86 0.67 -38.16
N LEU A 439 -4.98 1.44 -37.51
CA LEU A 439 -4.43 2.69 -37.99
C LEU A 439 -2.94 2.74 -37.64
N THR A 440 -2.13 3.17 -38.60
CA THR A 440 -0.70 3.43 -38.43
C THR A 440 -0.38 4.79 -39.03
N THR A 441 0.45 5.57 -38.34
CA THR A 441 1.01 6.82 -38.84
C THR A 441 2.53 6.76 -38.83
N TRP A 442 3.18 7.37 -39.82
CA TRP A 442 4.63 7.27 -40.02
C TRP A 442 5.39 8.54 -39.65
N GLU A 443 6.60 8.37 -39.10
CA GLU A 443 7.44 9.44 -38.54
C GLU A 443 8.00 10.37 -39.63
N GLN A 444 8.55 9.78 -40.70
CA GLN A 444 9.41 10.50 -41.65
C GLN A 444 8.62 11.21 -42.77
N ASP A 445 7.52 10.61 -43.22
CA ASP A 445 6.80 11.05 -44.43
C ASP A 445 5.36 11.52 -44.14
N GLY A 446 4.85 11.31 -42.91
CA GLY A 446 3.50 11.68 -42.50
C GLY A 446 2.39 10.77 -43.02
N ASP A 447 2.77 9.60 -43.57
CA ASP A 447 1.84 8.64 -44.15
C ASP A 447 0.82 8.12 -43.14
N VAL A 448 -0.41 7.92 -43.62
CA VAL A 448 -1.54 7.38 -42.87
C VAL A 448 -1.98 6.09 -43.54
N ALA A 449 -1.84 4.98 -42.83
CA ALA A 449 -2.24 3.66 -43.28
C ALA A 449 -3.41 3.13 -42.45
N ILE A 450 -4.43 2.58 -43.11
CA ILE A 450 -5.53 1.84 -42.48
C ILE A 450 -5.39 0.38 -42.89
N GLY A 451 -5.11 -0.50 -41.92
CA GLY A 451 -4.96 -1.94 -42.14
C GLY A 451 -3.60 -2.38 -42.72
N ALA A 452 -2.68 -1.46 -43.01
CA ALA A 452 -1.35 -1.76 -43.57
C ALA A 452 -0.20 -1.38 -42.64
N LEU A 453 0.88 -2.17 -42.67
CA LEU A 453 2.10 -1.97 -41.88
C LEU A 453 3.25 -1.33 -42.66
N SER A 454 3.10 -1.08 -43.96
CA SER A 454 4.12 -0.47 -44.82
C SER A 454 3.41 0.23 -45.98
N PRO A 455 2.91 1.47 -45.79
CA PRO A 455 2.28 2.22 -46.87
C PRO A 455 3.28 2.48 -47.99
N ASP A 456 2.82 2.37 -49.23
CA ASP A 456 3.55 2.80 -50.44
C ASP A 456 3.04 4.17 -50.96
N ALA A 457 2.09 4.78 -50.24
CA ALA A 457 1.51 6.08 -50.50
C ALA A 457 1.09 6.79 -49.20
N VAL A 458 1.03 8.13 -49.24
CA VAL A 458 0.66 8.98 -48.08
C VAL A 458 -0.69 8.62 -47.47
N PHE A 459 -1.65 8.14 -48.28
CA PHE A 459 -2.88 7.55 -47.79
C PHE A 459 -3.06 6.15 -48.39
N HIS A 460 -2.80 5.12 -47.59
CA HIS A 460 -2.92 3.72 -47.99
C HIS A 460 -4.05 3.04 -47.21
N ILE A 461 -5.05 2.52 -47.93
CA ILE A 461 -6.09 1.67 -47.34
C ILE A 461 -5.89 0.25 -47.88
N GLU A 462 -5.57 -0.68 -46.99
CA GLU A 462 -5.39 -2.09 -47.34
C GLU A 462 -6.35 -2.97 -46.55
N ARG A 463 -6.76 -4.09 -47.16
CA ARG A 463 -7.54 -5.12 -46.49
C ARG A 463 -7.24 -6.47 -47.10
N ASP A 464 -6.77 -7.38 -46.28
CA ASP A 464 -6.68 -8.79 -46.64
C ASP A 464 -8.06 -9.38 -46.93
N ALA A 465 -8.21 -10.02 -48.09
CA ALA A 465 -9.43 -10.70 -48.49
C ALA A 465 -9.14 -12.18 -48.75
N VAL A 466 -9.94 -13.07 -48.15
CA VAL A 466 -9.90 -14.52 -48.40
C VAL A 466 -10.58 -14.92 -49.72
N ASN A 467 -11.28 -13.99 -50.39
CA ASN A 467 -12.00 -14.27 -51.63
C ASN A 467 -11.13 -13.88 -52.83
N THR A 468 -11.05 -14.74 -53.85
CA THR A 468 -10.20 -14.52 -55.04
C THR A 468 -10.91 -13.87 -56.23
N ASN A 469 -12.24 -13.71 -56.20
CA ASN A 469 -13.02 -13.30 -57.39
C ASN A 469 -14.23 -12.39 -57.08
N THR A 470 -14.25 -11.70 -55.95
CA THR A 470 -15.33 -10.75 -55.59
C THR A 470 -14.73 -9.41 -55.20
N PRO A 471 -14.96 -8.32 -55.97
CA PRO A 471 -14.49 -6.98 -55.62
C PRO A 471 -14.91 -6.55 -54.21
N LYS A 472 -14.03 -5.86 -53.50
CA LYS A 472 -14.32 -5.24 -52.20
C LYS A 472 -14.22 -3.73 -52.33
N ALA A 473 -15.19 -3.02 -51.78
CA ALA A 473 -15.11 -1.58 -51.67
C ALA A 473 -14.05 -1.22 -50.62
N MET A 474 -12.98 -0.56 -51.07
CA MET A 474 -11.89 -0.07 -50.22
C MET A 474 -12.05 1.41 -49.88
N PHE A 475 -12.65 2.16 -50.80
CA PHE A 475 -12.91 3.58 -50.67
C PHE A 475 -14.37 3.84 -51.05
N TYR A 476 -15.12 4.54 -50.20
CA TYR A 476 -16.55 4.80 -50.37
C TYR A 476 -16.82 6.30 -50.22
N ILE A 477 -17.39 6.92 -51.25
CA ILE A 477 -17.74 8.34 -51.27
C ILE A 477 -19.25 8.44 -51.45
N SER A 478 -19.95 9.09 -50.51
CA SER A 478 -21.40 9.26 -50.59
C SER A 478 -21.83 10.70 -50.32
N VAL A 479 -22.91 11.10 -50.98
CA VAL A 479 -23.64 12.33 -50.69
C VAL A 479 -25.08 11.95 -50.32
N THR A 480 -25.64 12.59 -49.30
CA THR A 480 -27.04 12.41 -48.91
C THR A 480 -27.70 13.78 -48.85
N SER A 481 -28.76 13.98 -49.62
CA SER A 481 -29.53 15.23 -49.57
C SER A 481 -30.43 15.26 -48.34
N THR A 482 -30.43 16.38 -47.60
CA THR A 482 -31.41 16.64 -46.54
C THR A 482 -32.74 17.20 -47.09
N GLY A 483 -32.82 17.45 -48.41
CA GLY A 483 -34.03 17.85 -49.12
C GLY A 483 -34.51 16.77 -50.09
N THR A 484 -35.42 17.10 -51.01
CA THR A 484 -35.82 16.19 -52.09
C THR A 484 -34.63 16.00 -53.05
N PRO A 485 -34.11 14.77 -53.25
CA PRO A 485 -33.06 14.53 -54.24
C PRO A 485 -33.50 14.98 -55.64
N ALA A 486 -32.56 15.55 -56.40
CA ALA A 486 -32.78 15.99 -57.78
C ALA A 486 -31.65 15.48 -58.69
N ALA A 487 -31.87 15.51 -60.00
CA ALA A 487 -30.80 15.27 -60.97
C ALA A 487 -29.65 16.28 -60.75
N GLY A 488 -28.41 15.79 -60.78
CA GLY A 488 -27.20 16.53 -60.45
C GLY A 488 -26.67 16.33 -59.03
N LEU A 489 -27.44 15.69 -58.12
CA LEU A 489 -26.89 15.31 -56.81
C LEU A 489 -25.81 14.24 -56.99
N GLY A 490 -24.62 14.46 -56.45
CA GLY A 490 -23.48 13.56 -56.65
C GLY A 490 -22.29 13.82 -55.73
N SER A 491 -21.27 13.00 -55.89
CA SER A 491 -19.98 13.14 -55.22
C SER A 491 -18.86 13.32 -56.24
N GLU A 492 -17.77 13.97 -55.83
CA GLU A 492 -16.63 14.26 -56.70
C GLU A 492 -15.28 13.98 -56.03
N ILE A 493 -14.28 13.70 -56.86
CA ILE A 493 -12.85 13.74 -56.51
C ILE A 493 -12.22 14.87 -57.33
N GLN A 494 -11.47 15.74 -56.66
CA GLN A 494 -10.78 16.86 -57.28
C GLN A 494 -9.26 16.67 -57.17
N TRP A 495 -8.55 17.03 -58.23
CA TRP A 495 -7.09 17.10 -58.22
C TRP A 495 -6.68 18.57 -58.35
N GLU A 496 -6.06 19.08 -57.29
CA GLU A 496 -5.46 20.42 -57.26
C GLU A 496 -3.97 20.33 -57.53
N LEU A 497 -3.46 21.21 -58.39
CA LEU A 497 -2.04 21.33 -58.68
C LEU A 497 -1.61 22.80 -58.57
N GLU A 498 -0.35 23.03 -58.23
CA GLU A 498 0.25 24.36 -58.32
C GLU A 498 0.50 24.71 -59.80
N THR A 499 -0.12 25.77 -60.31
CA THR A 499 -0.03 26.18 -61.72
C THR A 499 0.87 27.40 -61.95
N ALA A 500 1.32 28.08 -60.88
CA ALA A 500 2.28 29.18 -60.93
C ALA A 500 3.04 29.37 -59.60
N ALA A 501 4.29 29.81 -59.67
CA ALA A 501 5.14 30.06 -58.51
C ALA A 501 4.68 31.26 -57.66
N GLY A 502 4.68 31.13 -56.33
CA GLY A 502 4.33 32.17 -55.36
C GLY A 502 4.40 31.66 -53.91
N THR A 503 4.16 32.51 -52.89
CA THR A 503 4.03 32.06 -51.49
C THR A 503 2.75 32.61 -50.85
N PRO A 504 1.70 31.78 -50.69
CA PRO A 504 1.57 30.41 -51.25
C PRO A 504 1.47 30.44 -52.79
N GLY A 505 1.87 29.35 -53.45
CA GLY A 505 1.74 29.17 -54.91
C GLY A 505 0.27 29.23 -55.36
N ASN A 506 0.01 29.30 -56.66
CA ASN A 506 -1.37 29.29 -57.16
C ASN A 506 -1.91 27.85 -57.25
N GLN A 507 -2.78 27.42 -56.34
CA GLN A 507 -3.44 26.10 -56.41
C GLN A 507 -4.73 26.19 -57.23
N GLU A 508 -4.84 25.34 -58.25
CA GLU A 508 -6.02 25.27 -59.11
C GLU A 508 -6.49 23.82 -59.28
N ILE A 509 -7.81 23.61 -59.35
CA ILE A 509 -8.41 22.30 -59.66
C ILE A 509 -8.24 22.03 -61.15
N VAL A 510 -7.32 21.12 -61.49
CA VAL A 510 -6.99 20.82 -62.89
C VAL A 510 -7.84 19.71 -63.48
N ALA A 511 -8.44 18.87 -62.63
CA ALA A 511 -9.26 17.74 -63.04
C ALA A 511 -10.27 17.39 -61.95
N GLU A 512 -11.41 16.86 -62.39
CA GLU A 512 -12.48 16.38 -61.51
C GLU A 512 -13.01 15.05 -62.05
N LEU A 513 -13.38 14.16 -61.14
CA LEU A 513 -14.13 12.96 -61.41
C LEU A 513 -15.41 12.99 -60.60
N GLU A 514 -16.54 13.12 -61.28
CA GLU A 514 -17.85 13.23 -60.65
C GLU A 514 -18.69 11.98 -60.88
N VAL A 515 -19.52 11.65 -59.90
CA VAL A 515 -20.61 10.68 -60.05
C VAL A 515 -21.90 11.36 -59.60
N ILE A 516 -22.83 11.54 -60.54
CA ILE A 516 -24.10 12.25 -60.30
C ILE A 516 -25.30 11.36 -60.60
N ALA A 517 -26.41 11.62 -59.92
CA ALA A 517 -27.71 11.11 -60.31
C ALA A 517 -28.25 11.89 -61.51
N THR A 518 -28.70 11.19 -62.55
CA THR A 518 -29.33 11.78 -63.75
C THR A 518 -30.85 11.63 -63.74
N ALA A 519 -31.38 10.67 -62.97
CA ALA A 519 -32.80 10.53 -62.64
C ALA A 519 -32.95 10.02 -61.20
N VAL A 520 -33.92 10.57 -60.45
CA VAL A 520 -34.14 10.30 -59.02
C VAL A 520 -35.63 10.14 -58.68
N THR A 521 -36.36 9.45 -59.54
CA THR A 521 -37.80 9.19 -59.34
C THR A 521 -38.01 7.75 -58.90
N GLY A 522 -39.09 7.46 -58.17
CA GLY A 522 -39.37 6.08 -57.71
C GLY A 522 -39.72 5.08 -58.83
N ALA A 523 -39.68 5.49 -60.10
CA ALA A 523 -39.84 4.62 -61.27
C ALA A 523 -38.61 4.66 -62.21
N ALA A 524 -37.62 5.49 -61.91
CA ALA A 524 -36.40 5.65 -62.70
C ALA A 524 -35.28 6.27 -61.85
N GLU A 525 -34.29 5.46 -61.54
CA GLU A 525 -33.02 5.84 -60.92
C GLU A 525 -31.87 5.60 -61.91
N ALA A 526 -31.17 6.67 -62.28
CA ALA A 526 -30.05 6.61 -63.21
C ALA A 526 -28.90 7.48 -62.73
N GLY A 527 -27.67 7.11 -63.08
CA GLY A 527 -26.46 7.84 -62.74
C GLY A 527 -25.55 8.07 -63.95
N ALA A 528 -24.57 8.96 -63.79
CA ALA A 528 -23.49 9.18 -64.73
C ALA A 528 -22.16 9.40 -64.00
N MET A 529 -21.07 8.86 -64.55
CA MET A 529 -19.70 9.15 -64.16
C MET A 529 -19.08 10.09 -65.19
N ILE A 530 -18.49 11.20 -64.74
CA ILE A 530 -18.08 12.33 -65.59
C ILE A 530 -16.63 12.68 -65.27
N PHE A 531 -15.81 12.79 -66.31
CA PHE A 531 -14.41 13.17 -66.23
C PHE A 531 -14.26 14.58 -66.80
N LYS A 532 -13.72 15.50 -66.00
CA LYS A 532 -13.51 16.89 -66.39
C LYS A 532 -12.04 17.27 -66.29
N THR A 533 -11.61 18.16 -67.18
CA THR A 533 -10.26 18.76 -67.11
C THR A 533 -10.29 20.26 -67.39
N MET A 534 -9.38 20.97 -66.74
CA MET A 534 -9.11 22.38 -66.96
C MET A 534 -8.55 22.60 -68.38
N THR A 535 -8.88 23.74 -68.99
CA THR A 535 -8.25 24.18 -70.24
C THR A 535 -7.94 25.67 -70.12
N GLY A 536 -6.64 26.02 -70.17
CA GLY A 536 -6.19 27.41 -70.18
C GLY A 536 -6.50 28.20 -68.89
N GLY A 537 -6.42 27.59 -67.71
CA GLY A 537 -6.69 28.24 -66.42
C GLY A 537 -8.18 28.44 -66.10
N ALA A 538 -9.08 27.97 -66.97
CA ALA A 538 -10.53 28.00 -66.72
C ALA A 538 -11.02 26.77 -65.96
N ALA A 539 -12.17 26.87 -65.28
CA ALA A 539 -12.78 25.76 -64.55
C ALA A 539 -12.88 24.48 -65.38
N ALA A 540 -12.69 23.32 -64.74
CA ALA A 540 -12.71 22.03 -65.43
C ALA A 540 -14.05 21.79 -66.15
N THR A 541 -13.99 21.33 -67.39
CA THR A 541 -15.18 21.04 -68.21
C THR A 541 -15.24 19.57 -68.58
N GLU A 542 -16.45 19.02 -68.75
CA GLU A 542 -16.67 17.62 -69.10
C GLU A 542 -15.97 17.23 -70.40
N LYS A 543 -15.15 16.18 -70.34
CA LYS A 543 -14.44 15.62 -71.48
C LYS A 543 -14.94 14.24 -71.89
N PHE A 544 -15.33 13.43 -70.91
CA PHE A 544 -15.79 12.06 -71.09
C PHE A 544 -16.86 11.74 -70.05
N ARG A 545 -17.91 11.03 -70.47
CA ARG A 545 -19.01 10.61 -69.60
C ARG A 545 -19.42 9.18 -69.92
N VAL A 546 -19.63 8.41 -68.85
CA VAL A 546 -20.33 7.12 -68.89
C VAL A 546 -21.71 7.36 -68.26
N GLY A 547 -22.75 7.40 -69.09
CA GLY A 547 -24.14 7.45 -68.66
C GLY A 547 -24.69 6.04 -68.44
N ALA A 548 -25.94 5.95 -67.96
CA ALA A 548 -26.60 4.67 -67.70
C ALA A 548 -26.65 3.75 -68.93
N ASP A 549 -26.85 4.32 -70.13
CA ASP A 549 -27.02 3.56 -71.38
C ASP A 549 -25.98 3.92 -72.46
N ASN A 550 -25.08 4.87 -72.20
CA ASN A 550 -24.16 5.37 -73.22
C ASN A 550 -22.79 5.78 -72.69
N VAL A 551 -21.83 5.91 -73.60
CA VAL A 551 -20.52 6.52 -73.35
C VAL A 551 -20.37 7.66 -74.34
N SER A 552 -20.00 8.84 -73.86
CA SER A 552 -19.81 10.03 -74.69
C SER A 552 -18.44 10.66 -74.46
N VAL A 553 -17.80 11.11 -75.55
CA VAL A 553 -16.58 11.91 -75.53
C VAL A 553 -16.96 13.27 -76.10
N SER A 554 -16.72 14.33 -75.34
CA SER A 554 -17.07 15.71 -75.76
C SER A 554 -16.22 16.25 -76.91
N ASN A 555 -15.16 15.54 -77.30
CA ASN A 555 -14.27 15.89 -78.41
C ASN A 555 -14.47 14.94 -79.60
N ALA A 556 -14.74 15.50 -80.78
CA ALA A 556 -15.20 14.80 -81.99
C ALA A 556 -14.20 13.82 -82.64
N GLY A 557 -13.10 13.47 -81.97
CA GLY A 557 -11.93 12.81 -82.58
C GLY A 557 -11.73 11.32 -82.29
N PHE A 558 -12.59 10.64 -81.52
CA PHE A 558 -12.38 9.23 -81.16
C PHE A 558 -13.57 8.34 -81.57
N VAL A 559 -13.37 7.50 -82.58
CA VAL A 559 -14.31 6.45 -83.03
C VAL A 559 -13.57 5.10 -82.95
N THR A 560 -13.88 4.28 -81.96
CA THR A 560 -13.46 2.87 -81.95
C THR A 560 -14.66 1.98 -81.64
N SER A 561 -15.18 1.28 -82.63
CA SER A 561 -16.18 0.22 -82.47
C SER A 561 -15.52 -1.11 -82.80
N TYR A 562 -15.11 -1.85 -81.77
CA TYR A 562 -15.03 -3.30 -81.88
C TYR A 562 -16.45 -3.82 -81.74
N GLU A 563 -17.06 -4.22 -82.86
CA GLU A 563 -18.43 -4.71 -82.90
C GLU A 563 -18.48 -6.17 -83.37
N THR A 564 -19.47 -6.93 -82.91
CA THR A 564 -19.83 -8.22 -83.49
C THR A 564 -20.38 -8.05 -84.90
N VAL A 565 -19.57 -8.43 -85.90
CA VAL A 565 -19.90 -8.38 -87.32
C VAL A 565 -21.09 -9.30 -87.63
N GLN A 566 -22.05 -8.80 -88.41
CA GLN A 566 -23.11 -9.65 -88.95
C GLN A 566 -22.56 -10.49 -90.11
N ALA A 567 -22.77 -11.80 -90.12
CA ALA A 567 -22.73 -12.58 -91.36
C ALA A 567 -24.15 -12.67 -91.90
N ALA A 568 -24.41 -12.08 -93.07
CA ALA A 568 -25.68 -12.22 -93.77
C ALA A 568 -25.47 -13.23 -94.89
N THR A 569 -26.20 -14.34 -94.82
CA THR A 569 -26.19 -15.48 -95.76
C THR A 569 -27.55 -15.58 -96.40
N GLU A 570 -27.63 -15.90 -97.69
CA GLU A 570 -28.86 -15.98 -98.49
C GLU A 570 -29.54 -14.60 -98.65
N ALA A 571 -29.93 -14.22 -99.88
CA ALA A 571 -30.57 -12.94 -100.22
C ALA A 571 -31.39 -12.32 -99.06
N GLY A 572 -30.80 -11.35 -98.38
CA GLY A 572 -31.14 -11.04 -96.99
C GLY A 572 -31.13 -9.55 -96.62
N VAL A 573 -30.97 -9.25 -95.33
CA VAL A 573 -30.94 -7.87 -94.81
C VAL A 573 -29.58 -7.58 -94.21
N ALA A 574 -28.87 -6.58 -94.74
CA ALA A 574 -27.72 -5.98 -94.08
C ALA A 574 -28.21 -5.07 -92.95
N ALA A 575 -28.19 -5.57 -91.71
CA ALA A 575 -28.81 -4.90 -90.57
C ALA A 575 -28.12 -3.57 -90.27
N VAL A 576 -28.91 -2.49 -90.22
CA VAL A 576 -28.42 -1.13 -89.94
C VAL A 576 -27.82 -1.01 -88.54
N GLY A 577 -28.29 -1.81 -87.58
CA GLY A 577 -27.77 -1.81 -86.20
C GLY A 577 -26.33 -2.33 -86.07
N LYS A 578 -25.73 -2.84 -87.15
CA LYS A 578 -24.34 -3.34 -87.19
C LYS A 578 -23.48 -2.44 -88.05
N MET A 579 -22.34 -1.98 -87.55
CA MET A 579 -21.39 -1.16 -88.32
C MET A 579 -20.74 -1.97 -89.44
N THR A 580 -20.41 -3.24 -89.22
CA THR A 580 -19.86 -4.12 -90.28
C THR A 580 -20.80 -5.27 -90.57
N THR A 581 -21.07 -5.50 -91.86
CA THR A 581 -21.73 -6.73 -92.34
C THR A 581 -20.81 -7.44 -93.32
N PHE A 582 -20.57 -8.72 -93.06
CA PHE A 582 -20.02 -9.66 -94.02
C PHE A 582 -21.17 -10.28 -94.78
N LEU A 583 -21.18 -10.05 -96.09
CA LEU A 583 -22.12 -10.69 -96.99
C LEU A 583 -21.49 -12.02 -97.43
N VAL A 584 -22.31 -13.05 -97.48
CA VAL A 584 -21.92 -14.41 -97.87
C VAL A 584 -22.97 -14.87 -98.87
N SER A 585 -22.53 -15.34 -100.04
CA SER A 585 -23.47 -15.86 -101.04
C SER A 585 -24.17 -17.10 -100.51
N ASP A 586 -25.35 -17.39 -101.03
CA ASP A 586 -25.96 -18.70 -100.86
C ASP A 586 -25.14 -19.78 -101.58
N GLY A 587 -25.51 -21.04 -101.36
CA GLY A 587 -24.77 -22.20 -101.87
C GLY A 587 -25.65 -23.03 -102.79
N ASP A 588 -26.47 -22.37 -103.62
CA ASP A 588 -27.51 -23.02 -104.41
C ASP A 588 -27.08 -23.46 -105.83
N ALA A 589 -25.81 -23.21 -106.19
CA ALA A 589 -25.09 -23.63 -107.38
C ALA A 589 -25.67 -23.14 -108.72
N ASP A 590 -26.27 -21.95 -108.75
CA ASP A 590 -26.89 -21.39 -109.96
C ASP A 590 -26.15 -20.18 -110.59
N ASN A 591 -25.04 -19.74 -110.00
CA ASN A 591 -24.17 -18.65 -110.48
C ASN A 591 -24.91 -17.30 -110.61
N ASP A 592 -25.84 -17.00 -109.71
CA ASP A 592 -26.67 -15.81 -109.77
C ASP A 592 -26.13 -14.62 -108.94
N GLU A 593 -27.00 -13.62 -108.74
CA GLU A 593 -26.72 -12.38 -108.01
C GLU A 593 -27.57 -12.32 -106.74
N ASP A 594 -26.90 -12.46 -105.61
CA ASP A 594 -27.51 -12.44 -104.28
C ASP A 594 -27.75 -11.00 -103.79
N THR A 595 -29.01 -10.59 -103.69
CA THR A 595 -29.32 -9.21 -103.31
C THR A 595 -29.63 -9.05 -101.81
N PHE A 596 -28.88 -8.17 -101.14
CA PHE A 596 -29.08 -7.78 -99.75
C PHE A 596 -29.67 -6.38 -99.64
N SER A 597 -30.78 -6.25 -98.92
CA SER A 597 -31.38 -4.94 -98.65
C SER A 597 -30.69 -4.23 -97.47
N LEU A 598 -30.53 -2.91 -97.58
CA LEU A 598 -29.99 -2.04 -96.52
C LEU A 598 -30.99 -0.93 -96.20
N ALA A 599 -31.59 -0.96 -95.01
CA ALA A 599 -32.52 0.11 -94.58
C ALA A 599 -31.79 1.44 -94.30
N ASP A 600 -32.53 2.53 -94.13
CA ASP A 600 -31.98 3.85 -93.81
C ASP A 600 -31.30 3.87 -92.45
N GLY A 601 -30.19 4.61 -92.38
CA GLY A 601 -29.39 4.80 -91.18
C GLY A 601 -29.81 5.97 -90.30
N VAL A 602 -28.96 6.31 -89.33
CA VAL A 602 -29.00 7.58 -88.60
C VAL A 602 -27.94 8.53 -89.16
N ALA A 603 -28.19 9.84 -89.20
CA ALA A 603 -27.25 10.82 -89.75
C ALA A 603 -25.85 10.69 -89.13
N GLY A 604 -24.82 10.62 -89.98
CA GLY A 604 -23.42 10.43 -89.59
C GLY A 604 -23.02 8.97 -89.37
N GLN A 605 -23.93 8.01 -89.52
CA GLN A 605 -23.64 6.59 -89.35
C GLN A 605 -22.74 6.09 -90.47
N ILE A 606 -21.64 5.42 -90.11
CA ILE A 606 -20.73 4.72 -91.04
C ILE A 606 -21.08 3.23 -91.04
N LYS A 607 -21.10 2.63 -92.24
CA LYS A 607 -21.37 1.22 -92.48
C LYS A 607 -20.25 0.63 -93.34
N TYR A 608 -19.70 -0.50 -92.92
CA TYR A 608 -18.80 -1.34 -93.72
C TYR A 608 -19.58 -2.56 -94.21
N VAL A 609 -19.49 -2.82 -95.50
CA VAL A 609 -20.03 -4.03 -96.12
C VAL A 609 -18.93 -4.67 -96.93
N VAL A 610 -18.71 -5.96 -96.70
CA VAL A 610 -17.64 -6.72 -97.35
C VAL A 610 -18.22 -8.03 -97.80
N PHE A 611 -18.06 -8.35 -99.08
CA PHE A 611 -18.34 -9.68 -99.57
C PHE A 611 -17.23 -10.61 -99.06
N LYS A 612 -17.60 -11.53 -98.15
CA LYS A 612 -16.62 -12.24 -97.31
C LYS A 612 -16.31 -13.63 -97.83
N THR A 613 -17.34 -14.34 -98.27
CA THR A 613 -17.25 -15.73 -98.71
C THR A 613 -18.20 -15.91 -99.86
N ASP A 614 -17.67 -16.42 -100.96
CA ASP A 614 -18.43 -17.02 -102.05
C ASP A 614 -18.48 -18.52 -101.76
N THR A 615 -19.68 -19.04 -101.55
CA THR A 615 -19.85 -20.43 -101.09
C THR A 615 -19.67 -21.42 -102.25
N ASP A 616 -19.97 -21.01 -103.50
CA ASP A 616 -19.99 -21.88 -104.69
C ASP A 616 -18.96 -21.52 -105.78
N GLY A 617 -18.23 -20.42 -105.61
CA GLY A 617 -17.02 -20.07 -106.37
C GLY A 617 -17.25 -19.29 -107.65
N ALA A 618 -18.46 -18.77 -107.88
CA ALA A 618 -18.79 -17.91 -109.02
C ALA A 618 -20.01 -16.97 -108.80
N ASP A 619 -20.48 -16.79 -107.56
CA ASP A 619 -21.63 -15.94 -107.27
C ASP A 619 -21.21 -14.48 -107.05
N SER A 620 -22.12 -13.56 -107.34
CA SER A 620 -21.95 -12.14 -107.05
C SER A 620 -22.94 -11.69 -105.98
N VAL A 621 -22.55 -10.73 -105.15
CA VAL A 621 -23.41 -10.21 -104.08
C VAL A 621 -23.69 -8.74 -104.29
N ASN A 622 -24.96 -8.36 -104.32
CA ASN A 622 -25.40 -7.00 -104.44
C ASN A 622 -25.95 -6.45 -103.10
N ILE A 623 -25.73 -5.17 -102.83
CA ILE A 623 -26.39 -4.45 -101.73
C ILE A 623 -27.23 -3.27 -102.24
N THR A 624 -28.52 -3.31 -101.93
CA THR A 624 -29.52 -2.32 -102.33
C THR A 624 -29.97 -1.49 -101.12
N PRO A 625 -29.55 -0.22 -100.97
CA PRO A 625 -30.10 0.67 -99.96
C PRO A 625 -31.56 1.04 -100.25
N ALA A 626 -32.34 1.25 -99.19
CA ALA A 626 -33.69 1.80 -99.29
C ALA A 626 -33.67 3.24 -99.85
N ASN A 627 -32.73 4.06 -99.39
CA ASN A 627 -32.42 5.37 -99.97
C ASN A 627 -30.90 5.56 -100.07
N GLY A 628 -30.40 5.64 -101.31
CA GLY A 628 -28.99 5.82 -101.63
C GLY A 628 -28.77 6.92 -102.66
N SER A 629 -27.59 7.52 -102.66
CA SER A 629 -27.08 8.31 -103.79
C SER A 629 -26.65 7.45 -105.00
N PHE A 630 -26.76 6.13 -104.82
CA PHE A 630 -26.56 5.04 -105.75
C PHE A 630 -27.76 4.09 -105.61
N THR A 631 -27.98 3.26 -106.61
CA THR A 631 -29.07 2.28 -106.62
C THR A 631 -28.61 0.99 -105.96
N ASP A 632 -27.45 0.48 -106.37
CA ASP A 632 -26.93 -0.82 -105.98
C ASP A 632 -25.39 -0.82 -105.93
N ILE A 633 -24.81 -1.74 -105.16
CA ILE A 633 -23.37 -2.04 -105.22
C ILE A 633 -23.18 -3.54 -105.37
N LEU A 634 -22.71 -3.94 -106.53
CA LEU A 634 -22.39 -5.31 -106.86
C LEU A 634 -20.95 -5.65 -106.45
N PHE A 635 -20.74 -6.78 -105.79
CA PHE A 635 -19.44 -7.34 -105.44
C PHE A 635 -19.27 -8.67 -106.16
N ASP A 636 -18.31 -8.76 -107.07
CA ASP A 636 -18.13 -9.91 -107.96
C ASP A 636 -17.19 -10.97 -107.37
N THR A 637 -16.35 -10.59 -106.39
CA THR A 637 -15.40 -11.51 -105.77
C THR A 637 -15.26 -11.32 -104.24
N PRO A 638 -15.05 -12.41 -103.47
CA PRO A 638 -14.77 -12.30 -102.04
C PRO A 638 -13.54 -11.45 -101.74
N GLY A 639 -13.68 -10.50 -100.81
CA GLY A 639 -12.67 -9.51 -100.45
C GLY A 639 -13.00 -8.10 -100.95
N GLU A 640 -13.96 -7.97 -101.86
CA GLU A 640 -14.52 -6.68 -102.25
C GLU A 640 -15.46 -6.13 -101.17
N GLY A 641 -15.59 -4.81 -101.11
CA GLY A 641 -16.44 -4.16 -100.11
C GLY A 641 -16.53 -2.65 -100.27
N ALA A 642 -17.50 -2.06 -99.57
CA ALA A 642 -17.72 -0.63 -99.54
C ALA A 642 -17.86 -0.09 -98.11
N THR A 643 -17.44 1.16 -97.95
CA THR A 643 -17.75 1.97 -96.77
C THR A 643 -18.81 2.98 -97.16
N LEU A 644 -19.92 2.96 -96.46
CA LEU A 644 -21.06 3.85 -96.67
C LEU A 644 -21.21 4.80 -95.50
N MET A 645 -21.74 6.00 -95.74
CA MET A 645 -22.17 6.92 -94.69
C MET A 645 -23.58 7.42 -94.97
N PHE A 646 -24.45 7.35 -93.97
CA PHE A 646 -25.80 7.92 -94.07
C PHE A 646 -25.77 9.39 -93.66
N ASP A 647 -26.24 10.31 -94.51
CA ASP A 647 -26.24 11.75 -94.20
C ASP A 647 -27.50 12.22 -93.43
N GLY A 648 -28.43 11.29 -93.16
CA GLY A 648 -29.75 11.57 -92.58
C GLY A 648 -30.89 11.46 -93.60
N THR A 649 -30.59 11.30 -94.89
CA THR A 649 -31.57 11.09 -95.97
C THR A 649 -31.15 9.97 -96.93
N ASN A 650 -29.88 9.90 -97.34
CA ASN A 650 -29.37 8.90 -98.27
C ASN A 650 -28.08 8.24 -97.75
N TRP A 651 -27.85 6.98 -98.14
CA TRP A 651 -26.53 6.35 -98.07
C TRP A 651 -25.61 6.86 -99.18
N HIS A 652 -24.39 7.21 -98.81
CA HIS A 652 -23.33 7.64 -99.73
C HIS A 652 -22.18 6.66 -99.68
N VAL A 653 -21.64 6.30 -100.85
CA VAL A 653 -20.40 5.51 -100.91
C VAL A 653 -19.22 6.44 -100.60
N VAL A 654 -18.57 6.21 -99.47
CA VAL A 654 -17.41 6.99 -99.01
C VAL A 654 -16.10 6.36 -99.49
N SER A 655 -16.07 5.03 -99.59
CA SER A 655 -14.94 4.28 -100.15
C SER A 655 -15.45 3.01 -100.79
N ASN A 656 -14.83 2.62 -101.91
CA ASN A 656 -15.18 1.42 -102.65
C ASN A 656 -13.92 0.62 -102.97
N ASN A 657 -13.93 -0.66 -102.62
CA ASN A 657 -12.86 -1.60 -102.88
C ASN A 657 -13.40 -2.72 -103.78
N GLY A 658 -13.37 -2.48 -105.09
CA GLY A 658 -13.67 -3.49 -106.12
C GLY A 658 -15.15 -3.61 -106.54
N GLY A 659 -16.10 -3.17 -105.71
CA GLY A 659 -17.51 -3.24 -106.06
C GLY A 659 -17.91 -2.33 -107.23
N THR A 660 -18.90 -2.73 -108.01
CA THR A 660 -19.47 -1.91 -109.09
C THR A 660 -20.67 -1.13 -108.58
N ILE A 661 -20.60 0.20 -108.63
CA ILE A 661 -21.67 1.11 -108.14
C ILE A 661 -22.53 1.55 -109.32
N THR A 662 -23.85 1.42 -109.20
CA THR A 662 -24.82 1.79 -110.25
C THR A 662 -25.82 2.85 -109.83
#